data_AF-A0A3P8WD24-F1
#
_entry.id   AF-A0A3P8WD24-F1
#
_cell.length_a   1.000
_cell.length_b   1.000
_cell.length_c   1.000
_cell.angle_alpha   90.00
_cell.angle_beta   90.00
_cell.angle_gamma   90.00
#
_symmetry.space_group_name_H-M   'P 1'
#
loop_
_entity.id
_entity.type
_entity.pdbx_description
1 polymer ?
#
loop_
_entity_poly.entity_id
_entity_poly.type
_entity_poly.pdbx_seq_one_letter_code
_entity_poly.pdbx_strand_id
1 'polypeptide(L)'
;MLRKKTYGAAGMETATQNVAVKGEAALRPEFITTKEKFHDFIDTESSKKNDDDGETAESTEETCAEEPESKKLKLNPEEKPKEDRPDCKRHRGQNKSRPHVKPNTYEEKRLCLSVVKNNVCPFGDKCRFFHDVAEYMASKPADIGESCHLYDTFGKCSYGVSCRFANAHTTPDFKTMENKDLVAAWENRATVRNSLNKELQTRLRKRSEPFTKSVEYLKMLSKYKDKKEQNRNGESCPAAVSTDPTNEQQHVSAEADTQQTVPDTQPPVKTIGPLTDADVIKLRPCEKKQVDFNDKLYLAPLTTCGNLPFRRVCKRFGVDITCGEMAMCTNLLQGQQSEWALLKRHESEDVFGVQVEGCFPDTMTRCAELINNNTDVDFVDINSGCPIDLVYKKGGGCGLMTRTRKFEQIIKGMNYVLDVPLTVKIRTGVQERSNIAHKLIPEMKTWGVSMITLHGRSREQRYTKLADWDYISTCSKLASPVPLFGNGDVLSYEDAMKARETGVSGLMIARGALIKPWIFTEIKEHRHWDISSSERLDILRDFTNFGLEHWGSDTRGVEKTRTFMLEWLSFMCRYIPVGLLERVPQKINERPPYYLGRNYLESLMASQNVGDWVKISEMLLGPVPKNFNFLPKHKANAYK
;
A
#
# COMPACT_ATOMS: atom_id res chain seq x y z
N MET A 1 -4.69 -83.55 17.54
CA MET A 1 -4.31 -84.29 16.32
C MET A 1 -4.67 -83.41 15.12
N LEU A 2 -3.70 -83.15 14.23
CA LEU A 2 -3.81 -82.50 12.90
C LEU A 2 -4.22 -81.02 12.86
N ARG A 3 -3.64 -80.12 12.06
CA ARG A 3 -2.33 -79.98 11.39
C ARG A 3 -2.33 -78.53 10.87
N LYS A 4 -1.23 -77.80 11.05
CA LYS A 4 -0.97 -76.46 10.49
C LYS A 4 -1.07 -76.47 8.95
N LYS A 5 -1.62 -75.40 8.36
CA LYS A 5 -1.29 -74.94 7.00
C LYS A 5 -1.17 -73.41 6.99
N THR A 6 0.04 -72.97 6.67
CA THR A 6 0.47 -71.60 6.37
C THR A 6 0.38 -71.35 4.87
N TYR A 7 -0.19 -70.21 4.48
CA TYR A 7 0.00 -69.48 3.21
C TYR A 7 -0.35 -68.02 3.56
N GLY A 8 0.36 -66.95 3.26
CA GLY A 8 1.53 -66.65 2.45
C GLY A 8 1.43 -65.13 2.26
N ALA A 9 2.32 -64.35 2.87
CA ALA A 9 2.26 -62.89 2.85
C ALA A 9 2.71 -62.37 1.47
N ALA A 10 1.79 -61.74 0.73
CA ALA A 10 2.12 -60.90 -0.41
C ALA A 10 2.04 -59.44 0.04
N GLY A 11 3.14 -58.71 -0.19
CA GLY A 11 3.33 -57.34 0.27
C GLY A 11 2.30 -56.39 -0.34
N MET A 12 1.61 -55.68 0.55
CA MET A 12 0.84 -54.50 0.20
C MET A 12 1.80 -53.32 0.30
N GLU A 13 2.32 -52.88 -0.85
CA GLU A 13 3.02 -51.59 -0.95
C GLU A 13 2.09 -50.52 -0.41
N THR A 14 2.49 -49.92 0.71
CA THR A 14 1.75 -48.83 1.32
C THR A 14 1.97 -47.60 0.44
N ALA A 15 0.94 -47.23 -0.32
CA ALA A 15 0.81 -45.92 -0.90
C ALA A 15 1.06 -44.89 0.21
N THR A 16 2.17 -44.15 0.10
CA THR A 16 2.49 -43.03 0.96
C THR A 16 1.36 -42.01 0.84
N GLN A 17 0.44 -42.03 1.80
CA GLN A 17 -0.54 -40.96 1.99
C GLN A 17 0.25 -39.67 2.24
N ASN A 18 0.27 -38.78 1.24
CA ASN A 18 0.78 -37.42 1.35
C ASN A 18 -0.07 -36.68 2.39
N VAL A 19 0.32 -36.75 3.66
CA VAL A 19 -0.28 -35.95 4.72
C VAL A 19 0.12 -34.50 4.48
N ALA A 20 -0.86 -33.64 4.20
CA ALA A 20 -0.65 -32.21 4.00
C ALA A 20 0.22 -31.62 5.12
N VAL A 21 1.36 -31.03 4.75
CA VAL A 21 2.29 -30.43 5.70
C VAL A 21 1.64 -29.20 6.33
N LYS A 22 1.66 -29.11 7.66
CA LYS A 22 1.05 -27.99 8.40
C LYS A 22 1.62 -26.65 7.92
N GLY A 23 0.77 -25.83 7.30
CA GLY A 23 1.14 -24.51 6.77
C GLY A 23 1.44 -24.48 5.28
N GLU A 24 1.26 -25.58 4.56
CA GLU A 24 1.26 -25.64 3.11
C GLU A 24 -0.17 -25.73 2.56
N ALA A 25 -0.39 -25.20 1.36
CA ALA A 25 -1.65 -25.29 0.66
C ALA A 25 -1.86 -26.72 0.14
N ALA A 26 -3.10 -27.21 0.25
CA ALA A 26 -3.47 -28.52 -0.27
C ALA A 26 -3.61 -28.46 -1.80
N LEU A 27 -2.71 -29.13 -2.51
CA LEU A 27 -2.68 -29.26 -3.96
C LEU A 27 -3.05 -30.68 -4.37
N ARG A 28 -3.60 -30.82 -5.58
CA ARG A 28 -3.82 -32.15 -6.13
C ARG A 28 -2.48 -32.85 -6.37
N PRO A 29 -2.34 -34.15 -6.02
CA PRO A 29 -1.06 -34.85 -6.02
C PRO A 29 -0.29 -34.80 -7.35
N GLU A 30 -1.00 -34.73 -8.48
CA GLU A 30 -0.41 -34.72 -9.83
C GLU A 30 0.43 -33.47 -10.14
N PHE A 31 0.24 -32.35 -9.41
CA PHE A 31 0.99 -31.11 -9.63
C PHE A 31 2.17 -30.95 -8.66
N ILE A 32 2.18 -31.69 -7.56
CA ILE A 32 3.20 -31.55 -6.52
C ILE A 32 4.54 -32.06 -7.05
N THR A 33 5.61 -31.29 -6.82
CA THR A 33 6.97 -31.66 -7.23
C THR A 33 7.99 -31.36 -6.13
N THR A 34 9.23 -31.80 -6.33
CA THR A 34 10.34 -31.42 -5.44
C THR A 34 10.95 -30.11 -5.89
N LYS A 35 11.70 -29.47 -5.00
CA LYS A 35 12.40 -28.21 -5.31
C LYS A 35 13.34 -28.37 -6.51
N GLU A 36 14.10 -29.46 -6.53
CA GLU A 36 15.10 -29.78 -7.56
C GLU A 36 14.41 -29.92 -8.91
N LYS A 37 13.39 -30.79 -8.99
CA LYS A 37 12.60 -30.99 -10.21
C LYS A 37 11.90 -29.72 -10.70
N PHE A 38 11.45 -28.86 -9.79
CA PHE A 38 10.86 -27.58 -10.16
C PHE A 38 11.88 -26.67 -10.86
N HIS A 39 13.06 -26.49 -10.29
CA HIS A 39 14.09 -25.64 -10.87
C HIS A 39 14.67 -26.25 -12.16
N ASP A 40 14.93 -27.56 -12.17
CA ASP A 40 15.37 -28.27 -13.38
C ASP A 40 14.39 -28.09 -14.55
N PHE A 41 13.09 -28.15 -14.27
CA PHE A 41 12.05 -27.88 -15.27
C PHE A 41 12.09 -26.44 -15.79
N ILE A 42 12.21 -25.45 -14.89
CA ILE A 42 12.27 -24.04 -15.28
C ILE A 42 13.52 -23.75 -16.12
N ASP A 43 14.67 -24.28 -15.74
CA ASP A 43 15.94 -24.06 -16.43
C ASP A 43 15.94 -24.74 -17.80
N THR A 44 15.49 -26.00 -17.87
CA THR A 44 15.40 -26.76 -19.13
C THR A 44 14.49 -26.08 -20.16
N GLU A 45 13.30 -25.66 -19.74
CA GLU A 45 12.35 -24.98 -20.63
C GLU A 45 12.79 -23.57 -21.00
N SER A 46 13.55 -22.89 -20.12
CA SER A 46 14.16 -21.60 -20.43
C SER A 46 15.21 -21.73 -21.54
N SER A 47 16.04 -22.77 -21.51
CA SER A 47 17.07 -23.00 -22.55
C SER A 47 16.46 -23.34 -23.91
N LYS A 48 15.41 -24.18 -23.94
CA LYS A 48 14.71 -24.52 -25.20
C LYS A 48 14.13 -23.30 -25.92
N LYS A 49 13.66 -22.30 -25.17
CA LYS A 49 13.16 -21.05 -25.76
C LYS A 49 14.28 -20.19 -26.33
N ASN A 50 15.42 -20.12 -25.66
CA ASN A 50 16.58 -19.38 -26.15
C ASN A 50 17.17 -20.02 -27.43
N ASP A 51 17.02 -21.33 -27.63
CA ASP A 51 17.46 -22.02 -28.85
C ASP A 51 16.51 -21.78 -30.05
N ASP A 52 15.23 -21.44 -29.81
CA ASP A 52 14.23 -21.13 -30.86
C ASP A 52 14.29 -19.65 -31.29
N ASP A 53 14.67 -18.75 -30.37
CA ASP A 53 14.95 -17.33 -30.61
C ASP A 53 16.44 -17.14 -30.94
N GLY A 54 16.86 -17.54 -32.14
CA GLY A 54 18.27 -17.61 -32.54
C GLY A 54 19.11 -16.33 -32.35
N GLU A 55 19.81 -16.23 -31.22
CA GLU A 55 21.03 -15.45 -31.04
C GLU A 55 22.04 -16.24 -30.21
N THR A 56 23.24 -16.44 -30.77
CA THR A 56 24.37 -17.11 -30.12
C THR A 56 24.96 -16.18 -29.05
N ALA A 57 24.63 -16.42 -27.78
CA ALA A 57 25.31 -15.80 -26.65
C ALA A 57 26.43 -16.72 -26.14
N GLU A 58 27.67 -16.25 -26.21
CA GLU A 58 28.85 -16.90 -25.64
C GLU A 58 28.68 -17.19 -24.15
N SER A 59 29.05 -18.42 -23.76
CA SER A 59 28.98 -18.94 -22.41
C SER A 59 29.88 -18.18 -21.43
N THR A 60 29.30 -17.43 -20.50
CA THR A 60 29.96 -17.09 -19.23
C THR A 60 29.60 -18.11 -18.17
N GLU A 61 30.60 -18.80 -17.64
CA GLU A 61 30.50 -19.76 -16.53
C GLU A 61 29.85 -19.10 -15.29
N GLU A 62 28.58 -19.43 -15.01
CA GLU A 62 27.97 -19.17 -13.70
C GLU A 62 28.33 -20.30 -12.75
N THR A 63 29.01 -19.94 -11.66
CA THR A 63 29.41 -20.87 -10.60
C THR A 63 28.21 -21.23 -9.71
N CYS A 64 27.86 -22.51 -9.69
CA CYS A 64 26.91 -23.10 -8.73
C CYS A 64 27.32 -22.78 -7.29
N ALA A 65 26.46 -22.10 -6.54
CA ALA A 65 26.62 -21.89 -5.11
C ALA A 65 25.58 -22.71 -4.33
N GLU A 66 26.03 -23.80 -3.71
CA GLU A 66 25.23 -24.62 -2.78
C GLU A 66 24.80 -23.79 -1.54
N GLU A 67 23.52 -23.90 -1.13
CA GLU A 67 23.06 -23.44 0.20
C GLU A 67 23.09 -24.59 1.22
N PRO A 68 23.58 -24.36 2.46
CA PRO A 68 23.81 -25.43 3.43
C PRO A 68 22.54 -25.86 4.18
N GLU A 69 22.53 -27.13 4.60
CA GLU A 69 21.45 -27.79 5.35
C GLU A 69 21.06 -27.07 6.65
N SER A 70 19.76 -27.15 6.97
CA SER A 70 19.18 -26.61 8.20
C SER A 70 19.63 -27.39 9.44
N LYS A 71 20.44 -26.78 10.30
CA LYS A 71 20.77 -27.34 11.64
C LYS A 71 19.51 -27.52 12.49
N LYS A 72 19.21 -28.79 12.82
CA LYS A 72 18.35 -29.17 13.95
C LYS A 72 19.08 -28.83 15.26
N LEU A 73 18.34 -28.27 16.21
CA LEU A 73 18.78 -28.08 17.60
C LEU A 73 19.13 -29.42 18.25
N LYS A 74 20.35 -29.55 18.78
CA LYS A 74 20.68 -30.48 19.87
C LYS A 74 21.51 -29.75 20.93
N LEU A 75 21.18 -30.06 22.18
CA LEU A 75 21.76 -29.52 23.41
C LEU A 75 23.16 -30.07 23.69
N ASN A 76 23.94 -29.26 24.41
CA ASN A 76 25.14 -29.50 25.22
C ASN A 76 26.55 -29.36 24.61
N PRO A 77 27.55 -28.93 25.43
CA PRO A 77 28.67 -28.11 24.97
C PRO A 77 30.04 -28.77 25.18
N GLU A 78 30.84 -28.90 24.14
CA GLU A 78 32.30 -29.04 24.28
C GLU A 78 33.04 -28.32 23.13
N GLU A 79 34.09 -27.61 23.51
CA GLU A 79 34.89 -26.69 22.70
C GLU A 79 35.88 -27.39 21.77
N LYS A 80 36.16 -26.81 20.59
CA LYS A 80 37.47 -26.77 19.89
C LYS A 80 37.43 -25.81 18.67
N PRO A 81 38.59 -25.31 18.17
CA PRO A 81 38.77 -23.91 17.78
C PRO A 81 38.66 -23.62 16.27
N LYS A 82 38.55 -22.32 15.96
CA LYS A 82 38.26 -21.70 14.67
C LYS A 82 39.45 -21.69 13.70
N GLU A 83 39.17 -21.88 12.41
CA GLU A 83 39.97 -21.36 11.29
C GLU A 83 39.15 -20.32 10.51
N ASP A 84 39.80 -19.20 10.17
CA ASP A 84 39.23 -18.02 9.51
C ASP A 84 39.05 -18.22 8.00
N ARG A 85 37.85 -17.92 7.49
CA ARG A 85 37.57 -17.69 6.06
C ARG A 85 36.71 -16.43 5.86
N PRO A 86 36.89 -15.70 4.74
CA PRO A 86 36.35 -14.36 4.56
C PRO A 86 34.83 -14.33 4.40
N ASP A 87 34.22 -13.33 5.02
CA ASP A 87 32.78 -13.18 5.27
C ASP A 87 32.01 -12.73 4.01
N CYS A 88 31.59 -13.67 3.15
CA CYS A 88 30.62 -13.42 2.08
C CYS A 88 29.20 -13.31 2.66
N LYS A 89 28.84 -12.11 3.13
CA LYS A 89 27.50 -11.81 3.67
C LYS A 89 26.42 -11.88 2.58
N ARG A 90 25.64 -12.96 2.59
CA ARG A 90 24.41 -13.12 1.80
C ARG A 90 23.41 -12.00 2.11
N HIS A 91 22.98 -11.23 1.11
CA HIS A 91 22.04 -10.12 1.27
C HIS A 91 20.59 -10.59 1.52
N ARG A 92 20.32 -11.07 2.73
CA ARG A 92 18.97 -11.49 3.18
C ARG A 92 18.22 -10.31 3.81
N GLY A 93 17.69 -9.39 3.01
CA GLY A 93 17.10 -8.13 3.51
C GLY A 93 15.71 -8.26 4.18
N GLN A 94 15.63 -8.13 5.51
CA GLN A 94 14.64 -7.19 6.06
C GLN A 94 15.20 -5.78 5.81
N ASN A 95 14.37 -4.74 5.83
CA ASN A 95 14.66 -3.35 5.45
C ASN A 95 15.80 -2.64 6.25
N LYS A 96 16.66 -3.39 6.97
CA LYS A 96 17.75 -2.90 7.82
C LYS A 96 19.08 -2.71 7.06
N SER A 97 19.24 -3.25 5.86
CA SER A 97 20.53 -3.20 5.11
C SER A 97 20.37 -3.29 3.58
N ARG A 98 19.30 -2.72 3.01
CA ARG A 98 19.18 -2.65 1.54
C ARG A 98 20.20 -1.63 1.04
N PRO A 99 21.17 -1.99 0.19
CA PRO A 99 22.04 -0.99 -0.43
C PRO A 99 21.16 0.01 -1.17
N HIS A 100 21.43 1.30 -0.99
CA HIS A 100 20.67 2.35 -1.64
C HIS A 100 21.11 2.43 -3.10
N VAL A 101 20.83 1.39 -3.89
CA VAL A 101 21.15 1.35 -5.32
C VAL A 101 20.11 2.19 -6.04
N LYS A 102 20.27 3.51 -5.99
CA LYS A 102 19.85 4.31 -7.14
C LYS A 102 20.98 4.14 -8.14
N PRO A 103 20.79 3.47 -9.28
CA PRO A 103 21.76 3.63 -10.36
C PRO A 103 21.87 5.13 -10.62
N ASN A 104 23.06 5.69 -10.41
CA ASN A 104 23.28 7.13 -10.53
C ASN A 104 23.05 7.62 -11.96
N THR A 105 23.10 6.69 -12.93
CA THR A 105 22.87 6.89 -14.36
C THR A 105 22.32 5.58 -14.96
N TYR A 106 21.15 5.66 -15.60
CA TYR A 106 20.63 4.57 -16.46
C TYR A 106 21.18 4.69 -17.89
N GLU A 107 21.63 5.89 -18.25
CA GLU A 107 22.22 6.25 -19.54
C GLU A 107 23.40 7.17 -19.27
N GLU A 108 24.51 6.98 -19.99
CA GLU A 108 25.68 7.86 -19.92
C GLU A 108 25.40 9.21 -20.60
N LYS A 109 24.71 9.17 -21.75
CA LYS A 109 24.34 10.34 -22.56
C LYS A 109 22.82 10.54 -22.56
N ARG A 110 22.32 11.36 -21.65
CA ARG A 110 20.88 11.70 -21.60
C ARG A 110 20.58 12.91 -22.49
N LEU A 111 19.62 12.75 -23.41
CA LEU A 111 19.17 13.83 -24.29
C LEU A 111 18.49 14.96 -23.51
N CYS A 112 18.71 16.20 -23.93
CA CYS A 112 18.11 17.39 -23.35
C CYS A 112 16.58 17.38 -23.53
N LEU A 113 15.83 17.67 -22.46
CA LEU A 113 14.36 17.68 -22.53
C LEU A 113 13.80 18.70 -23.53
N SER A 114 14.50 19.84 -23.73
CA SER A 114 14.10 20.80 -24.77
C SER A 114 14.24 20.18 -26.15
N VAL A 115 15.34 19.47 -26.42
CA VAL A 115 15.59 18.78 -27.70
C VAL A 115 14.57 17.67 -27.93
N VAL A 116 14.28 16.84 -26.91
CA VAL A 116 13.22 15.80 -26.98
C VAL A 116 11.88 16.41 -27.39
N LYS A 117 11.60 17.65 -26.97
CA LYS A 117 10.36 18.38 -27.28
C LYS A 117 10.46 19.28 -28.51
N ASN A 118 11.51 19.17 -29.32
CA ASN A 118 11.77 20.03 -30.47
C ASN A 118 11.78 21.54 -30.13
N ASN A 119 12.22 21.90 -28.93
CA ASN A 119 12.36 23.27 -28.45
C ASN A 119 13.83 23.67 -28.36
N VAL A 120 14.10 24.97 -28.48
CA VAL A 120 15.44 25.54 -28.25
C VAL A 120 15.81 25.39 -26.78
N CYS A 121 17.02 24.89 -26.52
CA CYS A 121 17.54 24.73 -25.17
C CYS A 121 17.92 26.10 -24.58
N PRO A 122 17.38 26.51 -23.41
CA PRO A 122 17.70 27.81 -22.82
C PRO A 122 19.15 27.92 -22.33
N PHE A 123 19.84 26.78 -22.20
CA PHE A 123 21.24 26.72 -21.77
C PHE A 123 22.24 26.59 -22.93
N GLY A 124 21.76 26.35 -24.17
CA GLY A 124 22.61 26.15 -25.35
C GLY A 124 23.76 25.19 -25.10
N ASP A 125 24.97 25.59 -25.49
CA ASP A 125 26.20 24.80 -25.36
C ASP A 125 26.66 24.59 -23.91
N LYS A 126 26.15 25.38 -22.96
CA LYS A 126 26.43 25.22 -21.52
C LYS A 126 25.54 24.16 -20.86
N CYS A 127 24.63 23.57 -21.62
CA CYS A 127 23.73 22.57 -21.09
C CYS A 127 24.49 21.27 -20.79
N ARG A 128 24.23 20.70 -19.61
CA ARG A 128 24.81 19.41 -19.20
C ARG A 128 24.30 18.21 -20.01
N PHE A 129 23.17 18.36 -20.71
CA PHE A 129 22.52 17.28 -21.45
C PHE A 129 22.92 17.27 -22.92
N PHE A 130 22.75 16.12 -23.56
CA PHE A 130 23.12 15.93 -24.96
C PHE A 130 22.14 16.65 -25.91
N HIS A 131 22.64 17.18 -27.04
CA HIS A 131 21.82 17.87 -28.05
C HIS A 131 21.86 17.23 -29.44
N ASP A 132 22.88 16.41 -29.74
CA ASP A 132 22.95 15.68 -31.00
C ASP A 132 22.03 14.46 -30.95
N VAL A 133 20.96 14.50 -31.73
CA VAL A 133 19.95 13.43 -31.78
C VAL A 133 20.49 12.20 -32.52
N ALA A 134 21.28 12.38 -33.58
CA ALA A 134 21.77 11.27 -34.39
C ALA A 134 22.80 10.44 -33.59
N GLU A 135 23.73 11.10 -32.92
CA GLU A 135 24.69 10.41 -32.04
C GLU A 135 24.00 9.80 -30.82
N TYR A 136 22.98 10.46 -30.25
CA TYR A 136 22.17 9.85 -29.19
C TYR A 136 21.51 8.56 -29.66
N MET A 137 20.82 8.58 -30.81
CA MET A 137 20.15 7.41 -31.37
C MET A 137 21.12 6.27 -31.69
N ALA A 138 22.35 6.58 -32.12
CA ALA A 138 23.39 5.58 -32.33
C ALA A 138 23.88 4.94 -31.02
N SER A 139 23.87 5.68 -29.90
CA SER A 139 24.28 5.19 -28.58
C SER A 139 23.14 4.55 -27.76
N LYS A 140 21.90 4.83 -28.13
CA LYS A 140 20.70 4.34 -27.45
C LYS A 140 20.59 2.83 -27.69
N PRO A 141 20.28 2.01 -26.66
CA PRO A 141 20.08 0.59 -26.86
C PRO A 141 18.90 0.32 -27.83
N ALA A 142 18.83 -0.85 -28.44
CA ALA A 142 17.74 -1.23 -29.34
C ALA A 142 16.36 -1.06 -28.68
N ASP A 143 15.33 -0.71 -29.44
CA ASP A 143 13.98 -0.59 -28.92
C ASP A 143 13.43 -1.95 -28.46
N ILE A 144 12.54 -1.93 -27.47
CA ILE A 144 12.03 -3.12 -26.78
C ILE A 144 10.99 -3.87 -27.65
N GLY A 145 10.26 -3.16 -28.51
CA GLY A 145 9.21 -3.76 -29.32
C GLY A 145 8.73 -2.82 -30.43
N GLU A 146 7.81 -3.34 -31.25
CA GLU A 146 7.36 -2.69 -32.49
C GLU A 146 6.25 -1.65 -32.30
N SER A 147 5.58 -1.64 -31.15
CA SER A 147 4.48 -0.72 -30.85
C SER A 147 4.71 0.07 -29.57
N CYS A 148 4.20 1.30 -29.52
CA CYS A 148 4.36 2.18 -28.38
C CYS A 148 3.01 2.52 -27.78
N HIS A 149 2.73 1.99 -26.58
CA HIS A 149 1.48 2.22 -25.88
C HIS A 149 1.08 3.71 -25.77
N LEU A 150 2.04 4.61 -25.53
CA LEU A 150 1.75 6.05 -25.43
C LEU A 150 1.32 6.65 -26.77
N TYR A 151 1.98 6.27 -27.86
CA TYR A 151 1.62 6.72 -29.19
C TYR A 151 0.27 6.14 -29.63
N ASP A 152 0.08 4.84 -29.44
CA ASP A 152 -1.14 4.12 -29.84
C ASP A 152 -2.37 4.62 -29.08
N THR A 153 -2.18 5.04 -27.81
CA THR A 153 -3.28 5.54 -26.97
C THR A 153 -3.55 7.02 -27.19
N PHE A 154 -2.51 7.86 -27.16
CA PHE A 154 -2.65 9.33 -27.12
C PHE A 154 -2.36 10.01 -28.46
N GLY A 155 -1.98 9.26 -29.48
CA GLY A 155 -1.52 9.77 -30.78
C GLY A 155 -0.15 10.44 -30.74
N LYS A 156 0.48 10.59 -29.58
CA LYS A 156 1.83 11.16 -29.43
C LYS A 156 2.53 10.59 -28.22
N CYS A 157 3.84 10.36 -28.34
CA CYS A 157 4.67 9.94 -27.23
C CYS A 157 5.43 11.14 -26.64
N SER A 158 5.19 11.46 -25.36
CA SER A 158 5.85 12.59 -24.69
C SER A 158 7.37 12.44 -24.53
N TYR A 159 7.90 11.24 -24.77
CA TYR A 159 9.33 10.93 -24.71
C TYR A 159 10.00 10.93 -26.08
N GLY A 160 9.24 10.99 -27.18
CA GLY A 160 9.77 11.09 -28.55
C GLY A 160 10.91 10.10 -28.81
N VAL A 161 12.02 10.59 -29.37
CA VAL A 161 13.22 9.78 -29.68
C VAL A 161 13.84 9.06 -28.47
N SER A 162 13.62 9.56 -27.25
CA SER A 162 14.10 8.92 -26.01
C SER A 162 13.24 7.73 -25.54
N CYS A 163 12.05 7.54 -26.14
CA CYS A 163 11.19 6.40 -25.89
C CYS A 163 11.89 5.09 -26.25
N ARG A 164 11.72 4.02 -25.45
CA ARG A 164 12.24 2.67 -25.74
C ARG A 164 11.43 1.89 -26.78
N PHE A 165 10.53 2.59 -27.46
CA PHE A 165 9.67 2.14 -28.56
C PHE A 165 9.61 3.26 -29.63
N ALA A 166 10.69 4.04 -29.77
CA ALA A 166 10.73 5.21 -30.65
C ALA A 166 10.49 4.84 -32.11
N ASN A 167 11.06 3.73 -32.59
CA ASN A 167 10.93 3.26 -33.98
C ASN A 167 9.48 3.15 -34.44
N ALA A 168 8.55 2.82 -33.52
CA ALA A 168 7.11 2.77 -33.78
C ALA A 168 6.49 4.13 -34.15
N HIS A 169 7.11 5.22 -33.72
CA HIS A 169 6.57 6.58 -33.81
C HIS A 169 7.62 7.64 -34.16
N THR A 170 8.71 7.28 -34.86
CA THR A 170 9.72 8.20 -35.36
C THR A 170 10.00 7.99 -36.84
N THR A 171 10.20 9.08 -37.59
CA THR A 171 10.60 9.03 -39.00
C THR A 171 12.10 8.73 -39.16
N PRO A 172 12.59 8.37 -40.37
CA PRO A 172 14.02 8.20 -40.63
C PRO A 172 14.89 9.41 -40.26
N ASP A 173 14.34 10.63 -40.36
CA ASP A 173 15.00 11.87 -39.93
C ASP A 173 14.93 12.14 -38.40
N PHE A 174 14.61 11.12 -37.60
CA PHE A 174 14.45 11.20 -36.14
C PHE A 174 13.41 12.22 -35.64
N LYS A 175 12.37 12.49 -36.43
CA LYS A 175 11.23 13.32 -35.99
C LYS A 175 10.16 12.45 -35.37
N THR A 176 9.59 12.90 -34.26
CA THR A 176 8.48 12.20 -33.59
C THR A 176 7.19 12.39 -34.40
N MET A 177 6.52 11.30 -34.73
CA MET A 177 5.24 11.29 -35.43
C MET A 177 4.10 11.62 -34.47
N GLU A 178 3.03 12.20 -35.00
CA GLU A 178 1.79 12.47 -34.27
C GLU A 178 0.57 12.02 -35.09
N ASN A 179 -0.30 11.22 -34.48
CA ASN A 179 -1.63 10.93 -35.00
C ASN A 179 -2.59 12.05 -34.55
N LYS A 180 -2.96 12.92 -35.50
CA LYS A 180 -3.76 14.13 -35.24
C LYS A 180 -5.14 13.82 -34.67
N ASP A 181 -5.79 12.75 -35.10
CA ASP A 181 -7.14 12.39 -34.66
C ASP A 181 -7.15 11.98 -33.19
N LEU A 182 -6.19 11.14 -32.80
CA LEU A 182 -6.02 10.74 -31.41
C LEU A 182 -5.57 11.92 -30.54
N VAL A 183 -4.64 12.75 -31.02
CA VAL A 183 -4.20 13.95 -30.28
C VAL A 183 -5.37 14.90 -30.03
N ALA A 184 -6.24 15.12 -31.03
CA ALA A 184 -7.44 15.93 -30.89
C ALA A 184 -8.45 15.29 -29.90
N ALA A 185 -8.63 13.98 -29.93
CA ALA A 185 -9.52 13.26 -28.99
C ALA A 185 -9.09 13.40 -27.52
N TRP A 186 -7.78 13.52 -27.28
CA TRP A 186 -7.18 13.69 -25.95
C TRP A 186 -6.84 15.14 -25.60
N GLU A 187 -7.11 16.08 -26.49
CA GLU A 187 -6.82 17.49 -26.25
C GLU A 187 -7.60 17.99 -25.01
N ASN A 188 -6.91 18.70 -24.12
CA ASN A 188 -7.43 19.21 -22.85
C ASN A 188 -7.90 18.15 -21.82
N ARG A 189 -7.71 16.85 -22.07
CA ARG A 189 -8.01 15.79 -21.09
C ARG A 189 -6.79 15.49 -20.23
N ALA A 190 -6.88 15.82 -18.94
CA ALA A 190 -5.86 15.43 -17.96
C ALA A 190 -6.23 14.08 -17.34
N THR A 191 -5.60 12.99 -17.82
CA THR A 191 -5.83 11.64 -17.28
C THR A 191 -5.36 11.51 -15.83
N VAL A 192 -4.31 12.23 -15.45
CA VAL A 192 -3.72 12.20 -14.10
C VAL A 192 -3.77 13.59 -13.45
N ARG A 193 -4.34 13.67 -12.25
CA ARG A 193 -4.47 14.88 -11.42
C ARG A 193 -3.46 14.89 -10.26
N ASN A 194 -3.46 15.98 -9.48
CA ASN A 194 -2.67 16.17 -8.24
C ASN A 194 -1.14 16.22 -8.46
N SER A 195 -0.70 16.68 -9.62
CA SER A 195 0.73 16.92 -9.86
C SER A 195 1.21 18.17 -9.13
N LEU A 196 2.37 18.08 -8.48
CA LEU A 196 2.98 19.21 -7.79
C LEU A 196 3.47 20.29 -8.78
N ASN A 197 2.81 21.44 -8.80
CA ASN A 197 3.26 22.62 -9.53
C ASN A 197 4.61 23.14 -8.97
N LYS A 198 5.51 23.59 -9.86
CA LYS A 198 6.81 24.19 -9.51
C LYS A 198 6.68 25.44 -8.62
N GLU A 199 5.65 26.25 -8.81
CA GLU A 199 5.40 27.44 -7.99
C GLU A 199 5.06 27.06 -6.55
N LEU A 200 4.08 26.15 -6.38
CA LEU A 200 3.73 25.59 -5.08
C LEU A 200 4.95 24.92 -4.43
N GLN A 201 5.70 24.12 -5.18
CA GLN A 201 6.93 23.50 -4.67
C GLN A 201 7.93 24.53 -4.15
N THR A 202 8.09 25.64 -4.87
CA THR A 202 8.98 26.73 -4.46
C THR A 202 8.48 27.39 -3.19
N ARG A 203 7.17 27.65 -3.07
CA ARG A 203 6.57 28.22 -1.85
C ARG A 203 6.71 27.30 -0.64
N LEU A 204 6.50 26.00 -0.83
CA LEU A 204 6.69 24.99 0.23
C LEU A 204 8.13 24.93 0.71
N ARG A 205 9.11 24.89 -0.21
CA ARG A 205 10.54 24.88 0.14
C ARG A 205 10.99 26.16 0.84
N LYS A 206 10.41 27.31 0.46
CA LYS A 206 10.63 28.61 1.12
C LYS A 206 9.80 28.80 2.39
N ARG A 207 8.93 27.84 2.73
CA ARG A 207 7.97 27.92 3.86
C ARG A 207 7.07 29.16 3.80
N SER A 208 6.72 29.59 2.59
CA SER A 208 5.90 30.78 2.33
C SER A 208 4.47 30.44 1.91
N GLU A 209 4.06 29.17 1.95
CA GLU A 209 2.68 28.77 1.67
C GLU A 209 1.77 29.23 2.83
N PRO A 210 0.68 29.98 2.55
CA PRO A 210 -0.23 30.44 3.59
C PRO A 210 -1.11 29.29 4.10
N PHE A 211 -1.18 29.13 5.42
CA PHE A 211 -2.02 28.14 6.11
C PHE A 211 -3.04 28.84 7.01
N THR A 212 -3.90 29.66 6.41
CA THR A 212 -4.77 30.58 7.13
C THR A 212 -5.74 29.84 8.06
N LYS A 213 -6.44 28.81 7.55
CA LYS A 213 -7.41 28.04 8.35
C LYS A 213 -6.70 27.28 9.48
N SER A 214 -5.53 26.69 9.19
CA SER A 214 -4.75 25.97 10.21
C SER A 214 -4.24 26.90 11.30
N VAL A 215 -3.72 28.09 10.93
CA VAL A 215 -3.20 29.06 11.90
C VAL A 215 -4.32 29.58 12.80
N GLU A 216 -5.50 29.85 12.24
CA GLU A 216 -6.69 30.22 13.01
C GLU A 216 -7.07 29.14 14.02
N TYR A 217 -7.24 27.90 13.57
CA TYR A 217 -7.59 26.77 14.44
C TYR A 217 -6.56 26.55 15.56
N LEU A 218 -5.27 26.58 15.24
CA LEU A 218 -4.21 26.36 16.22
C LEU A 218 -4.15 27.48 17.27
N LYS A 219 -4.45 28.74 16.90
CA LYS A 219 -4.60 29.86 17.85
C LYS A 219 -5.82 29.69 18.75
N MET A 220 -6.95 29.17 18.23
CA MET A 220 -8.10 28.85 19.07
C MET A 220 -7.73 27.78 20.10
N LEU A 221 -7.06 26.72 19.67
CA LEU A 221 -6.63 25.62 20.54
C LEU A 221 -5.70 26.09 21.67
N SER A 222 -4.77 27.01 21.40
CA SER A 222 -3.88 27.56 22.44
C SER A 222 -4.66 28.37 23.48
N LYS A 223 -5.55 29.27 23.03
CA LYS A 223 -6.40 30.07 23.94
C LYS A 223 -7.27 29.20 24.87
N TYR A 224 -7.79 28.08 24.36
CA TYR A 224 -8.56 27.13 25.19
C TYR A 224 -7.71 26.44 26.26
N LYS A 225 -6.42 26.16 25.97
CA LYS A 225 -5.50 25.62 26.98
C LYS A 225 -5.20 26.65 28.06
N ASP A 226 -4.89 27.88 27.65
CA ASP A 226 -4.56 28.98 28.58
C ASP A 226 -5.74 29.25 29.54
N LYS A 227 -6.98 29.29 29.04
CA LYS A 227 -8.19 29.42 29.88
C LYS A 227 -8.38 28.26 30.85
N LYS A 228 -8.12 27.02 30.42
CA LYS A 228 -8.27 25.83 31.28
C LYS A 228 -7.19 25.77 32.37
N GLU A 229 -5.98 26.24 32.08
CA GLU A 229 -4.89 26.35 33.05
C GLU A 229 -5.13 27.50 34.03
N GLN A 230 -5.65 28.65 33.56
CA GLN A 230 -6.08 29.75 34.43
C GLN A 230 -7.22 29.34 35.37
N ASN A 231 -8.23 28.61 34.89
CA ASN A 231 -9.32 28.11 35.75
C ASN A 231 -8.83 27.07 36.78
N ARG A 232 -7.83 26.24 36.43
CA ARG A 232 -7.23 25.28 37.39
C ARG A 232 -6.35 25.96 38.44
N ASN A 233 -5.68 27.05 38.08
CA ASN A 233 -4.85 27.83 39.02
C ASN A 233 -5.67 28.83 39.86
N GLY A 234 -6.93 29.09 39.50
CA GLY A 234 -7.88 29.89 40.28
C GLY A 234 -8.64 29.11 41.36
N GLU A 235 -8.54 27.78 41.39
CA GLU A 235 -9.19 26.89 42.36
C GLU A 235 -8.27 26.43 43.51
N SER A 236 -7.13 27.09 43.75
CA SER A 236 -6.31 26.84 44.94
C SER A 236 -6.44 27.98 45.95
N CYS A 237 -7.29 27.78 46.96
CA CYS A 237 -7.23 28.51 48.24
C CYS A 237 -6.65 27.60 49.33
N PRO A 238 -5.89 28.17 50.30
CA PRO A 238 -4.98 27.43 51.16
C PRO A 238 -5.70 26.69 52.29
N ALA A 239 -5.11 25.58 52.72
CA ALA A 239 -5.48 24.86 53.91
C ALA A 239 -5.46 25.78 55.15
N ALA A 240 -6.62 25.93 55.81
CA ALA A 240 -6.72 26.41 57.17
C ALA A 240 -7.11 25.22 58.06
N VAL A 241 -6.22 24.91 59.01
CA VAL A 241 -6.44 23.95 60.08
C VAL A 241 -7.31 24.61 61.15
N SER A 242 -8.41 23.95 61.55
CA SER A 242 -8.99 24.11 62.90
C SER A 242 -9.97 22.98 63.22
N THR A 243 -9.49 22.07 64.07
CA THR A 243 -10.15 21.37 65.20
C THR A 243 -11.68 21.15 65.20
N ASP A 244 -12.04 19.85 65.26
CA ASP A 244 -13.27 19.23 65.80
C ASP A 244 -13.60 19.69 67.25
N PRO A 245 -14.81 19.44 67.86
CA PRO A 245 -15.59 18.20 67.71
C PRO A 245 -17.15 18.26 67.83
N THR A 246 -17.77 17.07 67.75
CA THR A 246 -19.08 16.60 68.28
C THR A 246 -20.40 16.83 67.51
N ASN A 247 -21.00 15.72 67.04
CA ASN A 247 -22.19 15.03 67.61
C ASN A 247 -23.24 14.56 66.58
N GLU A 248 -23.51 13.25 66.65
CA GLU A 248 -24.78 12.52 66.47
C GLU A 248 -25.65 12.59 65.18
N GLN A 249 -25.73 11.41 64.54
CA GLN A 249 -26.93 10.64 64.14
C GLN A 249 -28.16 11.38 63.54
N GLN A 250 -28.57 10.98 62.33
CA GLN A 250 -29.79 10.18 62.11
C GLN A 250 -30.04 9.83 60.62
N HIS A 251 -30.52 8.59 60.43
CA HIS A 251 -31.19 8.04 59.26
C HIS A 251 -32.35 8.92 58.75
N VAL A 252 -32.70 8.81 57.46
CA VAL A 252 -33.96 8.19 56.97
C VAL A 252 -34.04 8.26 55.43
N SER A 253 -34.41 7.12 54.86
CA SER A 253 -34.83 6.79 53.50
C SER A 253 -36.09 7.50 53.00
N ALA A 254 -36.20 7.78 51.69
CA ALA A 254 -37.45 7.58 50.94
C ALA A 254 -37.21 7.70 49.42
N GLU A 255 -37.61 6.65 48.70
CA GLU A 255 -37.87 6.66 47.26
C GLU A 255 -39.09 7.54 46.98
N ALA A 256 -39.03 8.35 45.92
CA ALA A 256 -40.21 8.76 45.17
C ALA A 256 -39.82 9.17 43.74
N ASP A 257 -40.42 8.44 42.82
CA ASP A 257 -40.47 8.62 41.38
C ASP A 257 -40.90 10.04 40.99
N THR A 258 -40.11 10.76 40.20
CA THR A 258 -40.61 11.92 39.44
C THR A 258 -39.74 12.19 38.22
N GLN A 259 -40.41 12.18 37.06
CA GLN A 259 -39.94 12.61 35.74
C GLN A 259 -39.04 13.86 35.81
N GLN A 260 -37.76 13.70 35.44
CA GLN A 260 -36.84 14.82 35.27
C GLN A 260 -37.01 15.44 33.87
N THR A 261 -37.88 16.44 33.78
CA THR A 261 -37.68 17.57 32.86
C THR A 261 -36.44 18.35 33.31
N VAL A 262 -35.47 18.48 32.42
CA VAL A 262 -34.24 19.25 32.63
C VAL A 262 -34.61 20.74 32.80
N PRO A 263 -34.27 21.42 33.91
CA PRO A 263 -34.38 22.86 34.00
C PRO A 263 -33.13 23.47 33.35
N ASP A 264 -33.30 23.96 32.13
CA ASP A 264 -32.33 24.84 31.48
C ASP A 264 -32.49 26.25 32.09
N THR A 265 -31.71 26.52 33.13
CA THR A 265 -31.57 27.89 33.67
C THR A 265 -30.09 28.17 33.87
N GLN A 266 -29.39 28.39 32.76
CA GLN A 266 -28.22 29.26 32.81
C GLN A 266 -28.67 30.69 33.09
N PRO A 267 -28.03 31.43 34.01
CA PRO A 267 -28.36 32.83 34.23
C PRO A 267 -28.09 33.62 32.94
N PRO A 268 -28.94 34.60 32.59
CA PRO A 268 -28.77 35.35 31.36
C PRO A 268 -27.50 36.19 31.50
N VAL A 269 -26.46 35.80 30.76
CA VAL A 269 -25.28 36.64 30.59
C VAL A 269 -25.76 37.89 29.85
N LYS A 270 -25.93 39.01 30.58
CA LYS A 270 -26.15 40.33 29.97
C LYS A 270 -24.87 40.76 29.25
N THR A 271 -24.71 40.35 28.00
CA THR A 271 -23.73 40.96 27.09
C THR A 271 -24.29 42.30 26.62
N ILE A 272 -23.79 43.39 27.19
CA ILE A 272 -24.08 44.75 26.71
C ILE A 272 -23.03 45.09 25.65
N GLY A 273 -23.44 45.15 24.38
CA GLY A 273 -22.61 45.49 23.23
C GLY A 273 -23.40 45.33 21.92
N PRO A 274 -22.94 45.91 20.79
CA PRO A 274 -23.59 45.71 19.49
C PRO A 274 -23.56 44.22 19.13
N LEU A 275 -24.75 43.65 18.90
CA LEU A 275 -24.93 42.28 18.45
C LEU A 275 -24.35 42.18 17.03
N THR A 276 -23.23 41.47 16.86
CA THR A 276 -22.64 41.31 15.53
C THR A 276 -23.33 40.16 14.79
N ASP A 277 -23.30 40.17 13.45
CA ASP A 277 -23.84 39.05 12.66
C ASP A 277 -23.20 37.71 13.04
N ALA A 278 -21.96 37.71 13.53
CA ALA A 278 -21.27 36.53 14.04
C ALA A 278 -21.87 35.98 15.36
N ASP A 279 -22.54 36.80 16.15
CA ASP A 279 -23.22 36.42 17.40
C ASP A 279 -24.60 35.80 17.15
N VAL A 280 -25.24 36.18 16.02
CA VAL A 280 -26.60 35.73 15.63
C VAL A 280 -26.53 34.54 14.67
N ILE A 281 -25.58 34.56 13.73
CA ILE A 281 -25.42 33.56 12.69
C ILE A 281 -24.28 32.63 13.12
N LYS A 282 -24.64 31.51 13.78
CA LYS A 282 -23.74 30.35 13.80
C LYS A 282 -23.57 29.89 12.35
N LEU A 283 -22.45 30.27 11.73
CA LEU A 283 -22.03 29.69 10.46
C LEU A 283 -22.05 28.17 10.64
N ARG A 284 -22.97 27.50 9.93
CA ARG A 284 -22.95 26.05 9.87
C ARG A 284 -21.59 25.67 9.27
N PRO A 285 -20.90 24.65 9.81
CA PRO A 285 -19.75 24.08 9.12
C PRO A 285 -20.13 23.87 7.66
N CYS A 286 -19.23 24.24 6.73
CA CYS A 286 -19.45 23.96 5.32
C CYS A 286 -19.85 22.49 5.16
N GLU A 287 -20.92 22.22 4.42
CA GLU A 287 -21.32 20.85 4.16
C GLU A 287 -20.18 20.15 3.42
N LYS A 288 -19.63 19.12 4.06
CA LYS A 288 -18.55 18.35 3.46
C LYS A 288 -19.09 17.55 2.29
N LYS A 289 -18.24 17.33 1.29
CA LYS A 289 -18.53 16.38 0.21
C LYS A 289 -19.00 15.04 0.82
N GLN A 290 -20.15 14.56 0.39
CA GLN A 290 -20.65 13.27 0.85
C GLN A 290 -20.04 12.14 0.01
N VAL A 291 -19.61 11.07 0.67
CA VAL A 291 -19.09 9.85 0.02
C VAL A 291 -19.89 8.66 0.56
N ASP A 292 -20.44 7.86 -0.35
CA ASP A 292 -21.14 6.63 0.01
C ASP A 292 -20.13 5.51 0.30
N PHE A 293 -20.00 5.17 1.58
CA PHE A 293 -19.12 4.10 2.06
C PHE A 293 -19.85 2.75 2.23
N ASN A 294 -21.12 2.63 1.85
CA ASN A 294 -21.89 1.40 2.07
C ASN A 294 -21.61 0.34 1.01
N ASP A 295 -21.39 -0.89 1.47
CA ASP A 295 -21.10 -2.09 0.69
C ASP A 295 -20.03 -1.91 -0.40
N LYS A 296 -18.99 -1.12 -0.08
CA LYS A 296 -17.87 -0.88 -1.01
C LYS A 296 -16.70 -1.82 -0.72
N LEU A 297 -16.00 -2.19 -1.80
CA LEU A 297 -14.69 -2.82 -1.74
C LEU A 297 -13.60 -1.77 -1.87
N TYR A 298 -12.74 -1.70 -0.86
CA TYR A 298 -11.69 -0.70 -0.73
C TYR A 298 -10.30 -1.35 -0.87
N LEU A 299 -9.53 -0.97 -1.89
CA LEU A 299 -8.12 -1.32 -1.97
C LEU A 299 -7.32 -0.58 -0.89
N ALA A 300 -6.69 -1.33 0.01
CA ALA A 300 -5.89 -0.77 1.08
C ALA A 300 -4.74 0.12 0.55
N PRO A 301 -4.32 1.14 1.32
CA PRO A 301 -3.07 1.86 1.04
C PRO A 301 -1.88 0.95 1.32
N LEU A 302 -1.12 0.61 0.27
CA LEU A 302 -0.05 -0.39 0.30
C LEU A 302 1.28 0.26 -0.10
N THR A 303 2.14 0.58 0.87
CA THR A 303 3.45 1.17 0.57
C THR A 303 4.24 0.29 -0.41
N THR A 304 4.85 0.91 -1.42
CA THR A 304 5.57 0.34 -2.57
C THR A 304 4.67 -0.21 -3.68
N CYS A 305 3.70 -1.06 -3.34
CA CYS A 305 2.91 -1.78 -4.35
C CYS A 305 1.58 -1.09 -4.71
N GLY A 306 1.02 -0.25 -3.84
CA GLY A 306 -0.23 0.51 -4.05
C GLY A 306 -0.08 1.76 -4.92
N ASN A 307 0.88 1.73 -5.85
CA ASN A 307 1.14 2.81 -6.78
C ASN A 307 0.02 2.96 -7.80
N LEU A 308 -0.04 4.12 -8.48
CA LEU A 308 -1.13 4.45 -9.41
C LEU A 308 -1.37 3.37 -10.50
N PRO A 309 -0.34 2.82 -11.17
CA PRO A 309 -0.51 1.70 -12.11
C PRO A 309 -1.23 0.50 -11.51
N PHE A 310 -0.83 0.05 -10.31
CA PHE A 310 -1.49 -1.09 -9.65
C PHE A 310 -2.95 -0.79 -9.30
N ARG A 311 -3.26 0.43 -8.83
CA ARG A 311 -4.65 0.81 -8.52
C ARG A 311 -5.52 0.81 -9.77
N ARG A 312 -4.99 1.23 -10.93
CA ARG A 312 -5.68 1.14 -12.23
C ARG A 312 -5.96 -0.31 -12.65
N VAL A 313 -5.01 -1.22 -12.42
CA VAL A 313 -5.27 -2.66 -12.61
C VAL A 313 -6.43 -3.12 -11.73
N CYS A 314 -6.45 -2.77 -10.44
CA CYS A 314 -7.58 -3.12 -9.56
C CYS A 314 -8.91 -2.46 -9.97
N LYS A 315 -8.90 -1.25 -10.56
CA LYS A 315 -10.12 -0.63 -11.12
C LYS A 315 -10.73 -1.45 -12.25
N ARG A 316 -9.91 -2.08 -13.11
CA ARG A 316 -10.41 -2.99 -14.15
C ARG A 316 -11.09 -4.24 -13.58
N PHE A 317 -10.69 -4.67 -12.39
CA PHE A 317 -11.32 -5.77 -11.66
C PHE A 317 -12.45 -5.31 -10.72
N GLY A 318 -12.89 -4.06 -10.82
CA GLY A 318 -14.08 -3.58 -10.14
C GLY A 318 -13.86 -3.21 -8.68
N VAL A 319 -12.67 -2.77 -8.25
CA VAL A 319 -12.58 -2.10 -6.94
C VAL A 319 -13.37 -0.80 -6.92
N ASP A 320 -14.06 -0.50 -5.82
CA ASP A 320 -14.90 0.71 -5.71
C ASP A 320 -14.09 1.91 -5.19
N ILE A 321 -13.34 1.71 -4.10
CA ILE A 321 -12.55 2.75 -3.45
C ILE A 321 -11.06 2.46 -3.60
N THR A 322 -10.30 3.48 -3.98
CA THR A 322 -8.84 3.46 -4.09
C THR A 322 -8.22 4.48 -3.15
N CYS A 323 -7.00 4.24 -2.70
CA CYS A 323 -6.27 5.21 -1.87
C CYS A 323 -4.79 5.17 -2.21
N GLY A 324 -4.17 6.35 -2.24
CA GLY A 324 -2.74 6.50 -2.41
C GLY A 324 -1.94 5.77 -1.33
N GLU A 325 -0.67 5.52 -1.60
CA GLU A 325 0.24 5.02 -0.56
C GLU A 325 0.34 6.01 0.60
N MET A 326 0.74 5.53 1.77
CA MET A 326 0.95 6.35 2.96
C MET A 326 1.96 7.48 2.70
N ALA A 327 1.50 8.73 2.74
CA ALA A 327 2.32 9.92 2.57
C ALA A 327 2.70 10.57 3.91
N MET A 328 3.98 10.89 4.08
CA MET A 328 4.49 11.58 5.26
C MET A 328 4.17 13.07 5.20
N CYS A 329 3.39 13.59 6.16
CA CYS A 329 2.97 15.00 6.18
C CYS A 329 4.15 15.98 6.10
N THR A 330 5.25 15.68 6.81
CA THR A 330 6.45 16.53 6.80
C THR A 330 7.08 16.65 5.42
N ASN A 331 7.07 15.58 4.63
CA ASN A 331 7.69 15.55 3.31
C ASN A 331 6.81 16.27 2.28
N LEU A 332 5.48 16.18 2.42
CA LEU A 332 4.52 16.94 1.62
C LEU A 332 4.71 18.45 1.85
N LEU A 333 4.78 18.89 3.11
CA LEU A 333 5.03 20.29 3.47
C LEU A 333 6.40 20.81 3.02
N GLN A 334 7.38 19.93 2.79
CA GLN A 334 8.69 20.27 2.22
C GLN A 334 8.70 20.31 0.68
N GLY A 335 7.58 20.00 0.02
CA GLY A 335 7.50 19.96 -1.45
C GLY A 335 8.34 18.84 -2.06
N GLN A 336 8.52 17.72 -1.33
CA GLN A 336 9.30 16.58 -1.82
C GLN A 336 8.54 15.85 -2.94
N GLN A 337 9.10 15.86 -4.15
CA GLN A 337 8.41 15.37 -5.34
C GLN A 337 8.06 13.87 -5.27
N SER A 338 8.89 13.05 -4.63
CA SER A 338 8.60 11.62 -4.45
C SER A 338 7.39 11.37 -3.55
N GLU A 339 7.14 12.24 -2.57
CA GLU A 339 5.99 12.14 -1.68
C GLU A 339 4.71 12.61 -2.37
N TRP A 340 4.80 13.73 -3.10
CA TRP A 340 3.68 14.25 -3.89
C TRP A 340 3.24 13.31 -5.01
N ALA A 341 4.13 12.44 -5.51
CA ALA A 341 3.76 11.41 -6.47
C ALA A 341 2.73 10.41 -5.92
N LEU A 342 2.65 10.23 -4.58
CA LEU A 342 1.72 9.32 -3.93
C LEU A 342 0.27 9.84 -3.95
N LEU A 343 0.08 11.15 -4.16
CA LEU A 343 -1.21 11.85 -4.15
C LEU A 343 -1.88 11.85 -5.54
N LYS A 344 -1.18 11.36 -6.56
CA LYS A 344 -1.68 11.33 -7.94
C LYS A 344 -2.89 10.41 -8.07
N ARG A 345 -3.93 10.94 -8.72
CA ARG A 345 -5.20 10.29 -9.07
C ARG A 345 -5.28 10.12 -10.58
N HIS A 346 -5.76 8.99 -11.07
CA HIS A 346 -6.17 8.80 -12.46
C HIS A 346 -7.69 8.97 -12.61
N GLU A 347 -8.15 9.44 -13.77
CA GLU A 347 -9.58 9.69 -14.04
C GLU A 347 -10.48 8.45 -13.88
N SER A 348 -9.91 7.25 -14.02
CA SER A 348 -10.62 5.99 -13.79
C SER A 348 -10.89 5.67 -12.31
N GLU A 349 -10.37 6.46 -11.36
CA GLU A 349 -10.59 6.24 -9.93
C GLU A 349 -11.84 7.02 -9.49
N ASP A 350 -12.99 6.35 -9.37
CA ASP A 350 -14.29 6.98 -9.01
C ASP A 350 -14.28 7.59 -7.60
N VAL A 351 -13.79 6.84 -6.61
CA VAL A 351 -13.59 7.28 -5.24
C VAL A 351 -12.12 7.08 -4.87
N PHE A 352 -11.41 8.19 -4.67
CA PHE A 352 -9.99 8.25 -4.40
C PHE A 352 -9.69 9.01 -3.10
N GLY A 353 -8.94 8.37 -2.21
CA GLY A 353 -8.43 8.98 -0.99
C GLY A 353 -6.92 9.16 -0.98
N VAL A 354 -6.45 10.06 -0.12
CA VAL A 354 -5.04 10.20 0.23
C VAL A 354 -4.84 9.84 1.69
N GLN A 355 -3.99 8.83 1.96
CA GLN A 355 -3.60 8.49 3.32
C GLN A 355 -2.37 9.27 3.76
N VAL A 356 -2.46 9.95 4.89
CA VAL A 356 -1.37 10.72 5.49
C VAL A 356 -0.90 10.15 6.82
N GLU A 357 0.38 10.35 7.12
CA GLU A 357 1.05 9.89 8.33
C GLU A 357 1.77 11.05 9.02
N GLY A 358 1.63 11.11 10.35
CA GLY A 358 2.23 12.11 11.22
C GLY A 358 1.74 12.00 12.66
N CYS A 359 2.36 12.76 13.56
CA CYS A 359 2.14 12.61 15.01
C CYS A 359 1.92 13.93 15.77
N PHE A 360 1.87 15.06 15.07
CA PHE A 360 1.70 16.38 15.66
C PHE A 360 0.50 17.12 15.05
N PRO A 361 -0.40 17.70 15.88
CA PRO A 361 -1.58 18.43 15.41
C PRO A 361 -1.27 19.57 14.43
N ASP A 362 -0.22 20.34 14.66
CA ASP A 362 0.17 21.47 13.81
C ASP A 362 0.54 21.01 12.38
N THR A 363 1.34 19.96 12.30
CA THR A 363 1.85 19.39 11.05
C THR A 363 0.73 18.72 10.27
N MET A 364 -0.10 17.91 10.94
CA MET A 364 -1.24 17.21 10.31
C MET A 364 -2.30 18.19 9.81
N THR A 365 -2.63 19.23 10.59
CA THR A 365 -3.64 20.24 10.21
C THR A 365 -3.18 21.05 9.00
N ARG A 366 -1.93 21.54 9.00
CA ARG A 366 -1.36 22.24 7.83
C ARG A 366 -1.27 21.35 6.60
N CYS A 367 -0.93 20.08 6.77
CA CYS A 367 -0.90 19.12 5.67
C CYS A 367 -2.31 18.87 5.10
N ALA A 368 -3.34 18.81 5.95
CA ALA A 368 -4.72 18.67 5.51
C ALA A 368 -5.18 19.90 4.71
N GLU A 369 -4.87 21.12 5.17
CA GLU A 369 -5.15 22.35 4.41
C GLU A 369 -4.38 22.38 3.08
N LEU A 370 -3.12 21.93 3.07
CA LEU A 370 -2.32 21.82 1.84
C LEU A 370 -3.00 20.93 0.79
N ILE A 371 -3.46 19.74 1.23
CA ILE A 371 -4.17 18.77 0.39
C ILE A 371 -5.48 19.38 -0.10
N ASN A 372 -6.28 19.95 0.80
CA ASN A 372 -7.56 20.58 0.48
C ASN A 372 -7.45 21.63 -0.63
N ASN A 373 -6.40 22.46 -0.57
CA ASN A 373 -6.26 23.60 -1.47
C ASN A 373 -5.61 23.24 -2.83
N ASN A 374 -4.91 22.11 -2.92
CA ASN A 374 -4.03 21.82 -4.06
C ASN A 374 -4.24 20.45 -4.70
N THR A 375 -5.21 19.66 -4.21
CA THR A 375 -5.49 18.33 -4.74
C THR A 375 -6.97 18.04 -4.85
N ASP A 376 -7.33 17.23 -5.84
CA ASP A 376 -8.63 16.63 -6.06
C ASP A 376 -8.66 15.24 -5.42
N VAL A 377 -9.35 15.15 -4.28
CA VAL A 377 -9.54 13.93 -3.49
C VAL A 377 -10.99 13.84 -3.04
N ASP A 378 -11.48 12.62 -2.83
CA ASP A 378 -12.83 12.39 -2.31
C ASP A 378 -12.84 12.28 -0.78
N PHE A 379 -11.72 11.91 -0.17
CA PHE A 379 -11.53 11.87 1.28
C PHE A 379 -10.03 11.92 1.65
N VAL A 380 -9.73 12.26 2.90
CA VAL A 380 -8.38 12.15 3.47
C VAL A 380 -8.40 11.11 4.59
N ASP A 381 -7.41 10.23 4.61
CA ASP A 381 -7.30 9.15 5.60
C ASP A 381 -6.10 9.36 6.53
N ILE A 382 -6.28 9.16 7.84
CA ILE A 382 -5.17 9.17 8.80
C ILE A 382 -4.67 7.75 8.99
N ASN A 383 -3.38 7.53 8.70
CA ASN A 383 -2.71 6.30 9.11
C ASN A 383 -2.46 6.32 10.62
N SER A 384 -3.18 5.48 11.35
CA SER A 384 -2.95 5.18 12.76
C SER A 384 -2.78 3.67 12.99
N GLY A 385 -2.32 2.94 11.96
CA GLY A 385 -2.20 1.49 11.95
C GLY A 385 -0.83 0.97 11.52
N CYS A 386 0.03 1.81 10.95
CA CYS A 386 1.36 1.43 10.47
C CYS A 386 2.21 0.90 11.64
N PRO A 387 2.72 -0.34 11.57
CA PRO A 387 3.49 -0.92 12.65
C PRO A 387 5.01 -0.67 12.52
N ILE A 388 5.47 0.02 11.47
CA ILE A 388 6.91 0.25 11.21
C ILE A 388 7.56 0.95 12.39
N ASP A 389 8.68 0.41 12.87
CA ASP A 389 9.31 0.88 14.12
C ASP A 389 9.79 2.33 14.02
N LEU A 390 10.26 2.78 12.85
CA LEU A 390 10.65 4.17 12.62
C LEU A 390 9.48 5.15 12.80
N VAL A 391 8.29 4.76 12.34
CA VAL A 391 7.06 5.55 12.45
C VAL A 391 6.54 5.50 13.90
N TYR A 392 6.47 4.31 14.48
CA TYR A 392 6.03 4.08 15.86
C TYR A 392 6.89 4.84 16.88
N LYS A 393 8.22 4.82 16.75
CA LYS A 393 9.14 5.51 17.67
C LYS A 393 8.98 7.04 17.64
N LYS A 394 8.62 7.60 16.49
CA LYS A 394 8.24 9.02 16.37
C LYS A 394 6.85 9.32 16.96
N GLY A 395 6.09 8.28 17.28
CA GLY A 395 4.74 8.36 17.82
C GLY A 395 3.65 8.50 16.76
N GLY A 396 3.94 8.14 15.52
CA GLY A 396 2.98 8.00 14.43
C GLY A 396 2.46 6.55 14.31
N GLY A 397 1.66 6.29 13.28
CA GLY A 397 1.07 4.99 12.99
C GLY A 397 0.28 4.47 14.19
N CYS A 398 0.42 3.17 14.51
CA CYS A 398 -0.22 2.59 15.69
C CYS A 398 0.22 3.21 17.04
N GLY A 399 1.33 3.95 17.09
CA GLY A 399 1.75 4.70 18.27
C GLY A 399 0.90 5.94 18.53
N LEU A 400 0.15 6.42 17.55
CA LEU A 400 -0.78 7.53 17.72
C LEU A 400 -2.00 7.11 18.57
N MET A 401 -2.42 5.84 18.47
CA MET A 401 -3.56 5.29 19.21
C MET A 401 -3.37 5.35 20.73
N THR A 402 -2.14 5.31 21.23
CA THR A 402 -1.85 5.40 22.68
C THR A 402 -1.76 6.84 23.17
N ARG A 403 -1.85 7.82 22.26
CA ARG A 403 -1.74 9.26 22.55
C ARG A 403 -3.07 9.95 22.31
N THR A 404 -4.14 9.46 22.94
CA THR A 404 -5.55 9.86 22.72
C THR A 404 -5.75 11.37 22.59
N ARG A 405 -5.21 12.18 23.50
CA ARG A 405 -5.34 13.65 23.45
C ARG A 405 -4.72 14.29 22.21
N LYS A 406 -3.56 13.78 21.75
CA LYS A 406 -2.94 14.26 20.50
C LYS A 406 -3.74 13.80 19.28
N PHE A 407 -4.27 12.58 19.34
CA PHE A 407 -5.07 12.03 18.27
C PHE A 407 -6.37 12.82 18.07
N GLU A 408 -7.08 13.12 19.16
CA GLU A 408 -8.25 14.01 19.17
C GLU A 408 -7.92 15.36 18.51
N GLN A 409 -6.81 16.00 18.93
CA GLN A 409 -6.39 17.29 18.40
C GLN A 409 -6.10 17.24 16.89
N ILE A 410 -5.48 16.15 16.42
CA ILE A 410 -5.22 15.91 15.01
C ILE A 410 -6.53 15.76 14.23
N ILE A 411 -7.44 14.88 14.69
CA ILE A 411 -8.71 14.63 13.99
C ILE A 411 -9.52 15.92 13.92
N LYS A 412 -9.72 16.61 15.06
CA LYS A 412 -10.50 17.86 15.08
C LYS A 412 -9.87 18.96 14.22
N GLY A 413 -8.54 19.09 14.22
CA GLY A 413 -7.83 20.09 13.42
C GLY A 413 -7.91 19.83 11.93
N MET A 414 -7.64 18.59 11.50
CA MET A 414 -7.79 18.20 10.09
C MET A 414 -9.25 18.33 9.64
N ASN A 415 -10.20 17.91 10.47
CA ASN A 415 -11.62 17.99 10.14
C ASN A 415 -12.10 19.44 9.99
N TYR A 416 -11.51 20.39 10.72
CA TYR A 416 -11.82 21.82 10.62
C TYR A 416 -11.38 22.44 9.28
N VAL A 417 -10.26 21.99 8.70
CA VAL A 417 -9.71 22.61 7.48
C VAL A 417 -10.13 21.90 6.17
N LEU A 418 -10.59 20.66 6.27
CA LEU A 418 -10.99 19.83 5.12
C LEU A 418 -12.45 20.04 4.72
N ASP A 419 -12.67 20.23 3.42
CA ASP A 419 -13.99 20.27 2.79
C ASP A 419 -14.49 18.86 2.39
N VAL A 420 -13.62 17.85 2.52
CA VAL A 420 -13.90 16.43 2.30
C VAL A 420 -13.97 15.63 3.60
N PRO A 421 -14.57 14.42 3.60
CA PRO A 421 -14.58 13.51 4.74
C PRO A 421 -13.17 13.15 5.23
N LEU A 422 -13.04 13.03 6.55
CA LEU A 422 -11.83 12.57 7.21
C LEU A 422 -12.05 11.15 7.73
N THR A 423 -11.24 10.20 7.26
CA THR A 423 -11.31 8.79 7.64
C THR A 423 -10.07 8.40 8.44
N VAL A 424 -10.14 7.28 9.15
CA VAL A 424 -9.03 6.81 9.98
C VAL A 424 -8.83 5.30 9.83
N LYS A 425 -7.60 4.88 9.58
CA LYS A 425 -7.20 3.47 9.60
C LYS A 425 -6.43 3.11 10.87
N ILE A 426 -6.96 2.18 11.66
CA ILE A 426 -6.39 1.68 12.92
C ILE A 426 -6.12 0.17 12.92
N ARG A 427 -5.45 -0.29 13.97
CA ARG A 427 -5.27 -1.69 14.37
C ARG A 427 -6.08 -1.99 15.64
N THR A 428 -6.12 -3.23 16.11
CA THR A 428 -6.80 -3.55 17.38
C THR A 428 -6.12 -2.87 18.58
N GLY A 429 -4.81 -2.68 18.50
CA GLY A 429 -3.97 -2.01 19.51
C GLY A 429 -2.48 -2.18 19.21
N VAL A 430 -1.62 -1.84 20.18
CA VAL A 430 -0.17 -2.04 20.07
C VAL A 430 0.20 -3.46 20.46
N GLN A 431 -0.23 -3.90 21.65
CA GLN A 431 0.18 -5.17 22.24
C GLN A 431 -0.82 -6.30 21.92
N GLU A 432 -0.34 -7.54 21.85
CA GLU A 432 -1.22 -8.70 21.80
C GLU A 432 -2.06 -8.79 23.10
N ARG A 433 -3.34 -9.18 23.00
CA ARG A 433 -4.30 -9.30 24.12
C ARG A 433 -4.67 -8.00 24.85
N SER A 434 -4.12 -6.86 24.44
CA SER A 434 -4.47 -5.54 24.98
C SER A 434 -5.05 -4.66 23.88
N ASN A 435 -6.25 -5.04 23.43
CA ASN A 435 -6.95 -4.30 22.39
C ASN A 435 -7.50 -2.99 22.98
N ILE A 436 -7.36 -1.88 22.24
CA ILE A 436 -7.80 -0.54 22.65
C ILE A 436 -8.78 0.10 21.67
N ALA A 437 -8.95 -0.47 20.47
CA ALA A 437 -9.82 0.11 19.43
C ALA A 437 -11.27 0.32 19.92
N HIS A 438 -11.84 -0.63 20.67
CA HIS A 438 -13.20 -0.54 21.22
C HIS A 438 -13.41 0.66 22.16
N LYS A 439 -12.35 1.15 22.82
CA LYS A 439 -12.39 2.34 23.67
C LYS A 439 -12.29 3.63 22.85
N LEU A 440 -11.53 3.60 21.76
CA LEU A 440 -11.27 4.79 20.93
C LEU A 440 -12.37 5.06 19.91
N ILE A 441 -13.03 4.02 19.39
CA ILE A 441 -14.05 4.16 18.33
C ILE A 441 -15.21 5.10 18.75
N PRO A 442 -15.81 4.96 19.95
CA PRO A 442 -16.86 5.88 20.40
C PRO A 442 -16.37 7.33 20.48
N GLU A 443 -15.13 7.54 20.94
CA GLU A 443 -14.51 8.86 21.02
C GLU A 443 -14.31 9.47 19.62
N MET A 444 -13.77 8.69 18.66
CA MET A 444 -13.54 9.15 17.29
C MET A 444 -14.82 9.63 16.61
N LYS A 445 -15.96 8.99 16.88
CA LYS A 445 -17.28 9.44 16.43
C LYS A 445 -17.57 10.87 16.91
N THR A 446 -17.29 11.18 18.18
CA THR A 446 -17.46 12.54 18.72
C THR A 446 -16.46 13.54 18.16
N TRP A 447 -15.29 13.07 17.72
CA TRP A 447 -14.26 13.93 17.13
C TRP A 447 -14.54 14.28 15.66
N GLY A 448 -15.51 13.61 15.03
CA GLY A 448 -16.01 13.92 13.69
C GLY A 448 -15.39 13.12 12.55
N VAL A 449 -14.92 11.89 12.80
CA VAL A 449 -14.49 10.99 11.72
C VAL A 449 -15.70 10.51 10.90
N SER A 450 -15.52 10.39 9.59
CA SER A 450 -16.60 9.99 8.67
C SER A 450 -16.61 8.49 8.37
N MET A 451 -15.47 7.80 8.53
CA MET A 451 -15.35 6.34 8.38
C MET A 451 -14.13 5.84 9.16
N ILE A 452 -14.23 4.66 9.76
CA ILE A 452 -13.12 3.99 10.45
C ILE A 452 -12.79 2.69 9.71
N THR A 453 -11.51 2.40 9.48
CA THR A 453 -11.06 1.07 9.05
C THR A 453 -10.30 0.39 10.18
N LEU A 454 -10.69 -0.83 10.54
CA LEU A 454 -10.02 -1.62 11.58
C LEU A 454 -9.31 -2.84 10.97
N HIS A 455 -7.98 -2.88 11.09
CA HIS A 455 -7.22 -4.10 10.87
C HIS A 455 -7.33 -5.00 12.12
N GLY A 456 -7.82 -6.22 11.95
CA GLY A 456 -8.06 -7.20 13.02
C GLY A 456 -6.80 -7.78 13.68
N ARG A 457 -5.67 -7.07 13.67
CA ARG A 457 -4.45 -7.46 14.37
C ARG A 457 -3.89 -6.31 15.18
N SER A 458 -3.18 -6.65 16.26
CA SER A 458 -2.33 -5.69 16.98
C SER A 458 -1.06 -5.37 16.18
N ARG A 459 -0.28 -4.37 16.62
CA ARG A 459 1.04 -4.09 16.04
C ARG A 459 2.00 -5.28 16.21
N GLU A 460 2.05 -5.85 17.42
CA GLU A 460 2.96 -6.95 17.77
C GLU A 460 2.68 -8.23 16.98
N GLN A 461 1.40 -8.54 16.74
CA GLN A 461 1.00 -9.70 15.94
C GLN A 461 1.48 -9.63 14.49
N ARG A 462 1.83 -8.44 13.98
CA ARG A 462 2.29 -8.22 12.59
C ARG A 462 1.42 -8.99 11.59
N TYR A 463 1.93 -10.11 11.09
CA TYR A 463 1.27 -11.06 10.20
C TYR A 463 1.35 -12.52 10.68
N THR A 464 1.86 -12.76 11.89
CA THR A 464 2.12 -14.11 12.44
C THR A 464 0.86 -14.78 13.00
N LYS A 465 -0.20 -14.00 13.24
CA LYS A 465 -1.52 -14.47 13.70
C LYS A 465 -2.59 -14.21 12.64
N LEU A 466 -3.76 -14.82 12.78
CA LEU A 466 -4.94 -14.49 11.97
C LEU A 466 -5.56 -13.16 12.44
N ALA A 467 -6.30 -12.50 11.54
CA ALA A 467 -7.11 -11.35 11.91
C ALA A 467 -8.32 -11.79 12.76
N ASP A 468 -8.57 -11.06 13.85
CA ASP A 468 -9.68 -11.25 14.78
C ASP A 468 -10.95 -10.55 14.26
N TRP A 469 -11.77 -11.30 13.53
CA TRP A 469 -13.02 -10.81 12.95
C TRP A 469 -14.16 -10.69 13.97
N ASP A 470 -14.12 -11.46 15.07
CA ASP A 470 -15.10 -11.34 16.16
C ASP A 470 -14.93 -10.01 16.89
N TYR A 471 -13.68 -9.61 17.13
CA TYR A 471 -13.37 -8.28 17.66
C TYR A 471 -13.72 -7.16 16.68
N ILE A 472 -13.56 -7.37 15.37
CA ILE A 472 -14.04 -6.43 14.34
C ILE A 472 -15.57 -6.29 14.43
N SER A 473 -16.33 -7.38 14.57
CA SER A 473 -17.78 -7.34 14.73
C SER A 473 -18.21 -6.50 15.94
N THR A 474 -17.53 -6.71 17.09
CA THR A 474 -17.75 -5.92 18.30
C THR A 474 -17.50 -4.43 18.05
N CYS A 475 -16.39 -4.11 17.39
CA CYS A 475 -16.03 -2.73 17.05
C CYS A 475 -17.00 -2.10 16.03
N SER A 476 -17.52 -2.87 15.07
CA SER A 476 -18.49 -2.38 14.08
C SER A 476 -19.77 -1.89 14.74
N LYS A 477 -20.29 -2.68 15.70
CA LYS A 477 -21.46 -2.29 16.50
C LYS A 477 -21.23 -0.99 17.27
N LEU A 478 -20.04 -0.82 17.86
CA LEU A 478 -19.66 0.39 18.60
C LEU A 478 -19.48 1.63 17.70
N ALA A 479 -19.10 1.44 16.43
CA ALA A 479 -18.89 2.54 15.49
C ALA A 479 -20.20 3.18 15.02
N SER A 480 -21.30 2.41 15.01
CA SER A 480 -22.59 2.84 14.48
C SER A 480 -23.06 4.22 15.02
N PRO A 481 -23.54 5.13 14.15
CA PRO A 481 -23.81 4.96 12.72
C PRO A 481 -22.60 5.28 11.81
N VAL A 482 -21.41 5.56 12.35
CA VAL A 482 -20.21 5.80 11.53
C VAL A 482 -19.81 4.48 10.85
N PRO A 483 -19.65 4.45 9.52
CA PRO A 483 -19.25 3.24 8.81
C PRO A 483 -17.91 2.69 9.30
N LEU A 484 -17.86 1.37 9.54
CA LEU A 484 -16.64 0.67 9.88
C LEU A 484 -16.28 -0.36 8.81
N PHE A 485 -15.09 -0.24 8.25
CA PHE A 485 -14.52 -1.19 7.30
C PHE A 485 -13.69 -2.25 8.01
N GLY A 486 -13.98 -3.51 7.74
CA GLY A 486 -13.18 -4.64 8.19
C GLY A 486 -11.95 -4.83 7.32
N ASN A 487 -10.80 -5.13 7.93
CA ASN A 487 -9.56 -5.41 7.21
C ASN A 487 -8.79 -6.57 7.83
N GLY A 488 -8.34 -7.50 6.98
CA GLY A 488 -7.41 -8.56 7.36
C GLY A 488 -7.78 -9.92 6.78
N ASP A 489 -6.84 -10.55 6.09
CA ASP A 489 -6.90 -11.97 5.69
C ASP A 489 -8.06 -12.37 4.77
N VAL A 490 -8.62 -11.43 4.01
CA VAL A 490 -9.55 -11.71 2.91
C VAL A 490 -8.76 -12.08 1.65
N LEU A 491 -8.80 -13.36 1.26
CA LEU A 491 -8.14 -13.89 0.06
C LEU A 491 -9.10 -14.58 -0.92
N SER A 492 -10.35 -14.79 -0.56
CA SER A 492 -11.38 -15.29 -1.46
C SER A 492 -12.71 -14.57 -1.28
N TYR A 493 -13.67 -14.86 -2.17
CA TYR A 493 -15.02 -14.33 -2.01
C TYR A 493 -15.72 -14.92 -0.77
N GLU A 494 -15.46 -16.17 -0.39
CA GLU A 494 -16.00 -16.76 0.85
C GLU A 494 -15.47 -16.04 2.08
N ASP A 495 -14.17 -15.73 2.12
CA ASP A 495 -13.60 -14.92 3.21
C ASP A 495 -14.32 -13.57 3.30
N ALA A 496 -14.62 -12.96 2.16
CA ALA A 496 -15.34 -11.69 2.10
C ALA A 496 -16.80 -11.81 2.55
N MET A 497 -17.52 -12.85 2.13
CA MET A 497 -18.90 -13.10 2.57
C MET A 497 -18.96 -13.34 4.07
N LYS A 498 -18.06 -14.18 4.60
CA LYS A 498 -17.95 -14.39 6.05
C LYS A 498 -17.58 -13.11 6.79
N ALA A 499 -16.70 -12.29 6.22
CA ALA A 499 -16.36 -11.00 6.80
C ALA A 499 -17.57 -10.04 6.83
N ARG A 500 -18.44 -10.05 5.80
CA ARG A 500 -19.68 -9.24 5.77
C ARG A 500 -20.66 -9.58 6.89
N GLU A 501 -20.73 -10.85 7.30
CA GLU A 501 -21.56 -11.30 8.44
C GLU A 501 -21.22 -10.61 9.76
N THR A 502 -20.01 -10.03 9.89
CA THR A 502 -19.60 -9.29 11.09
C THR A 502 -20.32 -7.96 11.28
N GLY A 503 -21.11 -7.51 10.29
CA GLY A 503 -21.84 -6.24 10.32
C GLY A 503 -20.98 -5.02 9.97
N VAL A 504 -19.85 -5.22 9.29
CA VAL A 504 -19.03 -4.13 8.74
C VAL A 504 -19.72 -3.48 7.55
N SER A 505 -19.55 -2.17 7.38
CA SER A 505 -20.16 -1.41 6.27
C SER A 505 -19.50 -1.67 4.93
N GLY A 506 -18.27 -2.20 4.94
CA GLY A 506 -17.51 -2.53 3.74
C GLY A 506 -16.21 -3.27 4.09
N LEU A 507 -15.47 -3.67 3.06
CA LEU A 507 -14.26 -4.46 3.21
C LEU A 507 -13.07 -3.74 2.61
N MET A 508 -12.00 -3.62 3.40
CA MET A 508 -10.71 -3.19 2.88
C MET A 508 -9.82 -4.40 2.62
N ILE A 509 -9.35 -4.54 1.38
CA ILE A 509 -8.55 -5.68 0.90
C ILE A 509 -7.12 -5.22 0.63
N ALA A 510 -6.15 -5.97 1.15
CA ALA A 510 -4.73 -5.64 1.09
C ALA A 510 -3.93 -6.69 0.30
N ARG A 511 -3.33 -7.67 1.00
CA ARG A 511 -2.51 -8.71 0.39
C ARG A 511 -3.27 -9.61 -0.58
N GLY A 512 -4.57 -9.83 -0.36
CA GLY A 512 -5.42 -10.57 -1.30
C GLY A 512 -5.38 -9.95 -2.70
N ALA A 513 -5.48 -8.62 -2.80
CA ALA A 513 -5.40 -7.90 -4.07
C ALA A 513 -3.99 -7.95 -4.69
N LEU A 514 -2.92 -7.93 -3.88
CA LEU A 514 -1.55 -8.09 -4.39
C LEU A 514 -1.27 -9.50 -4.92
N ILE A 515 -1.89 -10.53 -4.33
CA ILE A 515 -1.76 -11.91 -4.79
C ILE A 515 -2.60 -12.12 -6.05
N LYS A 516 -3.83 -11.61 -6.06
CA LYS A 516 -4.75 -11.65 -7.20
C LYS A 516 -5.64 -10.41 -7.28
N PRO A 517 -5.37 -9.45 -8.18
CA PRO A 517 -6.19 -8.25 -8.33
C PRO A 517 -7.67 -8.54 -8.66
N TRP A 518 -7.95 -9.66 -9.33
CA TRP A 518 -9.32 -10.10 -9.66
C TRP A 518 -10.14 -10.57 -8.45
N ILE A 519 -9.59 -10.54 -7.22
CA ILE A 519 -10.35 -10.79 -5.99
C ILE A 519 -11.59 -9.88 -5.88
N PHE A 520 -11.53 -8.65 -6.39
CA PHE A 520 -12.68 -7.75 -6.39
C PHE A 520 -13.81 -8.28 -7.29
N THR A 521 -13.47 -8.81 -8.47
CA THR A 521 -14.42 -9.48 -9.37
C THR A 521 -14.99 -10.74 -8.73
N GLU A 522 -14.14 -11.60 -8.13
CA GLU A 522 -14.61 -12.79 -7.41
C GLU A 522 -15.62 -12.44 -6.31
N ILE A 523 -15.36 -11.38 -5.54
CA ILE A 523 -16.27 -10.92 -4.48
C ILE A 523 -17.57 -10.39 -5.05
N LYS A 524 -17.54 -9.64 -6.17
CA LYS A 524 -18.76 -9.12 -6.79
C LYS A 524 -19.60 -10.21 -7.45
N GLU A 525 -18.96 -11.21 -8.03
CA GLU A 525 -19.63 -12.32 -8.74
C GLU A 525 -19.93 -13.52 -7.85
N HIS A 526 -19.43 -13.54 -6.62
CA HIS A 526 -19.60 -14.64 -5.65
C HIS A 526 -19.12 -15.99 -6.20
N ARG A 527 -17.98 -15.97 -6.89
CA ARG A 527 -17.36 -17.18 -7.45
C ARG A 527 -15.85 -17.07 -7.53
N HIS A 528 -15.19 -18.21 -7.61
CA HIS A 528 -13.77 -18.26 -7.91
C HIS A 528 -13.47 -18.02 -9.39
N TRP A 529 -12.31 -17.42 -9.65
CA TRP A 529 -11.74 -17.30 -10.98
C TRP A 529 -10.46 -18.14 -11.06
N ASP A 530 -10.45 -19.08 -12.01
CA ASP A 530 -9.27 -19.87 -12.35
C ASP A 530 -8.67 -19.39 -13.67
N ILE A 531 -8.02 -18.22 -13.64
CA ILE A 531 -7.48 -17.62 -14.87
C ILE A 531 -6.19 -18.31 -15.33
N SER A 532 -5.99 -18.34 -16.64
CA SER A 532 -4.82 -18.90 -17.29
C SER A 532 -3.55 -18.10 -17.01
N SER A 533 -2.38 -18.68 -17.29
CA SER A 533 -1.10 -17.95 -17.21
C SER A 533 -1.00 -16.83 -18.25
N SER A 534 -1.62 -16.98 -19.43
CA SER A 534 -1.66 -15.93 -20.45
C SER A 534 -2.47 -14.71 -19.99
N GLU A 535 -3.68 -14.92 -19.44
CA GLU A 535 -4.49 -13.83 -18.87
C GLU A 535 -3.75 -13.14 -17.71
N ARG A 536 -3.00 -13.90 -16.90
CA ARG A 536 -2.13 -13.32 -15.85
C ARG A 536 -0.99 -12.49 -16.41
N LEU A 537 -0.42 -12.87 -17.55
CA LEU A 537 0.61 -12.07 -18.22
C LEU A 537 0.00 -10.80 -18.84
N ASP A 538 -1.21 -10.88 -19.37
CA ASP A 538 -1.93 -9.72 -19.90
C ASP A 538 -2.20 -8.68 -18.80
N ILE A 539 -2.50 -9.11 -17.58
CA ILE A 539 -2.62 -8.23 -16.40
C ILE A 539 -1.28 -7.53 -16.09
N LEU A 540 -0.15 -8.23 -16.21
CA LEU A 540 1.17 -7.61 -16.05
C LEU A 540 1.49 -6.66 -17.22
N ARG A 541 0.99 -6.94 -18.42
CA ARG A 541 1.07 -6.02 -19.58
C ARG A 541 0.25 -4.75 -19.33
N ASP A 542 -0.94 -4.85 -18.74
CA ASP A 542 -1.72 -3.68 -18.31
C ASP A 542 -0.95 -2.83 -17.30
N PHE A 543 -0.36 -3.46 -16.29
CA PHE A 543 0.50 -2.76 -15.33
C PHE A 543 1.69 -2.09 -16.01
N THR A 544 2.30 -2.76 -16.99
CA THR A 544 3.40 -2.22 -17.80
C THR A 544 2.97 -0.95 -18.52
N ASN A 545 1.88 -1.02 -19.28
CA ASN A 545 1.31 0.09 -20.02
C ASN A 545 1.01 1.29 -19.12
N PHE A 546 0.33 1.04 -18.00
CA PHE A 546 0.04 2.09 -17.00
C PHE A 546 1.31 2.64 -16.33
N GLY A 547 2.32 1.80 -16.15
CA GLY A 547 3.64 2.17 -15.62
C GLY A 547 4.40 3.09 -16.57
N LEU A 548 4.40 2.79 -17.87
CA LEU A 548 5.03 3.62 -18.90
C LEU A 548 4.33 4.99 -19.03
N GLU A 549 3.01 5.04 -18.91
CA GLU A 549 2.25 6.29 -18.82
C GLU A 549 2.65 7.11 -17.59
N HIS A 550 2.78 6.44 -16.44
CA HIS A 550 2.97 7.11 -15.16
C HIS A 550 4.43 7.52 -14.86
N TRP A 551 5.40 6.68 -15.21
CA TRP A 551 6.82 6.87 -14.91
C TRP A 551 7.68 7.20 -16.13
N GLY A 552 7.21 6.86 -17.32
CA GLY A 552 7.83 7.16 -18.60
C GLY A 552 8.16 5.95 -19.45
N SER A 553 8.28 6.20 -20.75
CA SER A 553 8.74 5.21 -21.73
C SER A 553 10.22 5.36 -22.09
N ASP A 554 10.95 6.29 -21.46
CA ASP A 554 12.42 6.32 -21.53
C ASP A 554 13.04 5.18 -20.70
N THR A 555 14.35 4.94 -20.85
CA THR A 555 15.06 3.88 -20.11
C THR A 555 14.80 3.94 -18.61
N ARG A 556 14.78 5.16 -18.04
CA ARG A 556 14.50 5.36 -16.62
C ARG A 556 13.08 4.96 -16.24
N GLY A 557 12.09 5.32 -17.04
CA GLY A 557 10.69 4.99 -16.80
C GLY A 557 10.40 3.50 -16.95
N VAL A 558 11.00 2.84 -17.96
CA VAL A 558 10.97 1.38 -18.15
C VAL A 558 11.53 0.67 -16.92
N GLU A 559 12.74 1.02 -16.48
CA GLU A 559 13.37 0.33 -15.34
C GLU A 559 12.69 0.64 -14.00
N LYS A 560 12.07 1.81 -13.88
CA LYS A 560 11.21 2.12 -12.73
C LYS A 560 9.96 1.25 -12.75
N THR A 561 9.32 1.08 -13.91
CA THR A 561 8.17 0.18 -14.10
C THR A 561 8.54 -1.25 -13.74
N ARG A 562 9.69 -1.74 -14.24
CA ARG A 562 10.25 -3.05 -13.90
C ARG A 562 10.42 -3.23 -12.40
N THR A 563 11.05 -2.27 -11.74
CA THR A 563 11.30 -2.35 -10.28
C THR A 563 10.00 -2.54 -9.50
N PHE A 564 8.95 -1.78 -9.83
CA PHE A 564 7.65 -1.92 -9.14
C PHE A 564 6.89 -3.19 -9.54
N MET A 565 7.03 -3.65 -10.78
CA MET A 565 6.49 -4.94 -11.21
C MET A 565 7.14 -6.09 -10.42
N LEU A 566 8.46 -6.09 -10.25
CA LEU A 566 9.18 -7.11 -9.49
C LEU A 566 8.79 -7.10 -8.00
N GLU A 567 8.58 -5.93 -7.40
CA GLU A 567 8.03 -5.84 -6.04
C GLU A 567 6.62 -6.45 -5.96
N TRP A 568 5.80 -6.30 -7.00
CA TRP A 568 4.48 -6.90 -7.05
C TRP A 568 4.51 -8.42 -7.31
N LEU A 569 5.36 -8.90 -8.22
CA LEU A 569 5.58 -10.32 -8.51
C LEU A 569 5.97 -11.10 -7.24
N SER A 570 6.69 -10.46 -6.31
CA SER A 570 7.01 -11.04 -5.00
C SER A 570 5.79 -11.41 -4.12
N PHE A 571 4.61 -10.89 -4.46
CA PHE A 571 3.32 -11.27 -3.87
C PHE A 571 2.52 -12.19 -4.79
N MET A 572 2.45 -11.86 -6.08
CA MET A 572 1.66 -12.60 -7.07
C MET A 572 2.13 -14.06 -7.21
N CYS A 573 3.43 -14.36 -7.00
CA CYS A 573 3.95 -15.73 -7.00
C CYS A 573 3.37 -16.64 -5.92
N ARG A 574 2.60 -16.09 -4.97
CA ARG A 574 1.90 -16.86 -3.95
C ARG A 574 0.53 -17.35 -4.40
N TYR A 575 0.03 -16.88 -5.54
CA TYR A 575 -1.23 -17.34 -6.10
C TYR A 575 -1.08 -18.75 -6.64
N ILE A 576 -1.96 -19.63 -6.17
CA ILE A 576 -2.10 -20.98 -6.71
C ILE A 576 -3.38 -20.99 -7.56
N PRO A 577 -3.31 -21.43 -8.83
CA PRO A 577 -4.49 -21.60 -9.66
C PRO A 577 -5.54 -22.48 -8.97
N VAL A 578 -6.80 -22.10 -9.10
CA VAL A 578 -7.91 -22.78 -8.40
C VAL A 578 -8.03 -24.22 -8.86
N GLY A 579 -7.80 -24.48 -10.15
CA GLY A 579 -7.81 -25.83 -10.71
C GLY A 579 -6.71 -26.77 -10.17
N LEU A 580 -5.68 -26.21 -9.53
CA LEU A 580 -4.56 -26.96 -8.94
C LEU A 580 -4.79 -27.30 -7.46
N LEU A 581 -5.67 -26.55 -6.80
CA LEU A 581 -5.98 -26.77 -5.39
C LEU A 581 -6.83 -28.04 -5.22
N GLU A 582 -6.51 -28.80 -4.17
CA GLU A 582 -7.37 -29.87 -3.67
C GLU A 582 -8.54 -29.28 -2.85
N ARG A 583 -8.23 -28.22 -2.08
CA ARG A 583 -9.21 -27.52 -1.25
C ARG A 583 -9.16 -26.02 -1.54
N VAL A 584 -10.31 -25.48 -1.92
CA VAL A 584 -10.53 -24.05 -2.12
C VAL A 584 -11.27 -23.48 -0.89
N PRO A 585 -10.96 -22.26 -0.42
CA PRO A 585 -9.88 -21.36 -0.84
C PRO A 585 -8.52 -21.68 -0.19
N GLN A 586 -7.46 -21.20 -0.86
CA GLN A 586 -6.12 -21.08 -0.27
C GLN A 586 -6.16 -20.08 0.89
N LYS A 587 -5.68 -20.49 2.07
CA LYS A 587 -5.62 -19.60 3.24
C LYS A 587 -4.35 -18.75 3.23
N ILE A 588 -4.40 -17.56 3.84
CA ILE A 588 -3.25 -16.63 3.88
C ILE A 588 -1.99 -17.21 4.54
N ASN A 589 -2.18 -18.13 5.49
CA ASN A 589 -1.14 -18.80 6.26
C ASN A 589 -0.64 -20.09 5.58
N GLU A 590 -1.24 -20.48 4.45
CA GLU A 590 -0.79 -21.59 3.63
C GLU A 590 0.22 -21.07 2.59
N ARG A 591 1.38 -21.74 2.52
CA ARG A 591 2.37 -21.50 1.48
C ARG A 591 2.09 -22.44 0.30
N PRO A 592 2.29 -21.96 -0.94
CA PRO A 592 2.43 -22.90 -2.04
C PRO A 592 3.62 -23.83 -1.76
N PRO A 593 3.43 -25.16 -1.78
CA PRO A 593 4.56 -26.08 -1.89
C PRO A 593 5.19 -25.93 -3.29
N TYR A 594 6.26 -26.65 -3.59
CA TYR A 594 6.76 -26.70 -4.97
C TYR A 594 5.76 -27.48 -5.84
N TYR A 595 5.32 -26.86 -6.94
CA TYR A 595 4.39 -27.47 -7.87
C TYR A 595 4.72 -27.06 -9.31
N LEU A 596 4.45 -27.94 -10.27
CA LEU A 596 4.46 -27.59 -11.68
C LEU A 596 3.08 -27.09 -12.08
N GLY A 597 3.04 -25.91 -12.69
CA GLY A 597 1.85 -25.34 -13.28
C GLY A 597 1.33 -26.15 -14.46
N ARG A 598 0.16 -25.76 -15.00
CA ARG A 598 -0.40 -26.33 -16.23
C ARG A 598 0.50 -26.15 -17.45
N ASN A 599 1.40 -25.17 -17.42
CA ASN A 599 2.38 -24.88 -18.46
C ASN A 599 3.62 -24.16 -17.88
N TYR A 600 4.64 -23.99 -18.71
CA TYR A 600 5.90 -23.32 -18.33
C TYR A 600 5.68 -21.96 -17.68
N LEU A 601 4.87 -21.08 -18.28
CA LEU A 601 4.64 -19.73 -17.77
C LEU A 601 3.97 -19.74 -16.40
N GLU A 602 3.06 -20.69 -16.16
CA GLU A 602 2.43 -20.87 -14.86
C GLU A 602 3.42 -21.31 -13.78
N SER A 603 4.31 -22.26 -14.11
CA SER A 603 5.40 -22.66 -13.22
C SER A 603 6.37 -21.49 -12.97
N LEU A 604 6.72 -20.72 -14.00
CA LEU A 604 7.60 -19.56 -13.89
C LEU A 604 7.02 -18.50 -12.95
N MET A 605 5.71 -18.22 -13.08
CA MET A 605 5.00 -17.29 -12.19
C MET A 605 4.90 -17.81 -10.74
N ALA A 606 4.95 -19.12 -10.50
CA ALA A 606 4.94 -19.71 -9.16
C ALA A 606 6.31 -19.65 -8.47
N SER A 607 7.39 -19.40 -9.23
CA SER A 607 8.74 -19.37 -8.69
C SER A 607 8.92 -18.26 -7.65
N GLN A 608 9.72 -18.56 -6.63
CA GLN A 608 10.14 -17.58 -5.62
C GLN A 608 11.52 -16.99 -5.91
N ASN A 609 12.16 -17.40 -7.01
CA ASN A 609 13.47 -16.89 -7.41
C ASN A 609 13.32 -15.54 -8.13
N VAL A 610 14.19 -14.59 -7.77
CA VAL A 610 14.17 -13.25 -8.37
C VAL A 610 14.52 -13.30 -9.86
N GLY A 611 15.43 -14.20 -10.28
CA GLY A 611 15.81 -14.37 -11.69
C GLY A 611 14.61 -14.71 -12.57
N ASP A 612 13.70 -15.55 -12.08
CA ASP A 612 12.48 -15.92 -12.82
C ASP A 612 11.50 -14.75 -12.94
N TRP A 613 11.41 -13.90 -11.92
CA TRP A 613 10.63 -12.66 -12.00
C TRP A 613 11.23 -11.67 -12.99
N VAL A 614 12.56 -11.62 -13.06
CA VAL A 614 13.28 -10.82 -14.06
C VAL A 614 12.93 -11.32 -15.46
N LYS A 615 13.01 -12.63 -15.72
CA LYS A 615 12.60 -13.23 -17.01
C LYS A 615 11.16 -12.83 -17.39
N ILE A 616 10.20 -12.91 -16.47
CA ILE A 616 8.81 -12.46 -16.72
C ILE A 616 8.77 -10.97 -17.09
N SER A 617 9.53 -10.13 -16.40
CA SER A 617 9.58 -8.69 -16.71
C SER A 617 10.22 -8.41 -18.06
N GLU A 618 11.19 -9.22 -18.50
CA GLU A 618 11.86 -9.07 -19.80
C GLU A 618 10.92 -9.37 -20.97
N MET A 619 9.96 -10.29 -20.79
CA MET A 619 8.90 -10.54 -21.77
C MET A 619 8.04 -9.29 -22.07
N LEU A 620 8.02 -8.29 -21.19
CA LEU A 620 7.17 -7.09 -21.31
C LEU A 620 7.96 -5.79 -21.46
N LEU A 621 9.18 -5.73 -20.92
CA LEU A 621 10.00 -4.53 -20.81
C LEU A 621 11.38 -4.70 -21.49
N GLY A 622 11.59 -5.78 -22.23
CA GLY A 622 12.86 -6.10 -22.88
C GLY A 622 13.96 -6.51 -21.89
N PRO A 623 15.18 -6.77 -22.38
CA PRO A 623 16.28 -7.25 -21.55
C PRO A 623 16.69 -6.24 -20.46
N VAL A 624 17.13 -6.77 -19.31
CA VAL A 624 17.66 -5.90 -18.25
C VAL A 624 19.05 -5.35 -18.59
N PRO A 625 19.46 -4.20 -18.02
CA PRO A 625 20.84 -3.74 -18.10
C PRO A 625 21.83 -4.76 -17.51
N LYS A 626 23.05 -4.86 -18.05
CA LYS A 626 24.09 -5.84 -17.62
C LYS A 626 24.36 -5.90 -16.11
N ASN A 627 24.23 -4.76 -15.41
CA ASN A 627 24.47 -4.65 -13.97
C ASN A 627 23.16 -4.57 -13.15
N PHE A 628 22.05 -5.05 -13.71
CA PHE A 628 20.77 -5.02 -13.03
C PHE A 628 20.78 -5.98 -11.84
N ASN A 629 20.42 -5.46 -10.66
CA ASN A 629 20.25 -6.26 -9.47
C ASN A 629 18.99 -5.80 -8.74
N PHE A 630 18.12 -6.75 -8.42
CA PHE A 630 16.90 -6.51 -7.69
C PHE A 630 16.87 -7.33 -6.40
N LEU A 631 16.56 -6.64 -5.30
CA LEU A 631 16.24 -7.28 -4.03
C LEU A 631 14.85 -6.81 -3.59
N PRO A 632 13.88 -7.72 -3.43
CA PRO A 632 12.53 -7.37 -3.02
C PRO A 632 12.55 -6.71 -1.64
N LYS A 633 11.78 -5.64 -1.48
CA LYS A 633 11.68 -4.90 -0.22
C LYS A 633 10.98 -5.70 0.86
N HIS A 634 10.00 -6.49 0.47
CA HIS A 634 9.23 -7.34 1.37
C HIS A 634 9.79 -8.76 1.32
N LYS A 635 10.31 -9.27 2.45
CA LYS A 635 10.31 -10.73 2.65
C LYS A 635 8.86 -11.15 2.69
N ALA A 636 8.39 -11.94 1.73
CA ALA A 636 7.09 -12.61 1.79
C ALA A 636 7.01 -13.67 2.92
N ASN A 637 7.72 -13.47 4.03
CA ASN A 637 7.72 -14.32 5.20
C ASN A 637 6.73 -13.75 6.22
N ALA A 638 5.46 -14.14 6.09
CA ALA A 638 4.42 -13.82 7.08
C ALA A 638 4.51 -14.63 8.38
N TYR A 639 5.45 -15.59 8.49
CA TYR A 639 5.38 -16.68 9.46
C TYR A 639 6.66 -16.91 10.31
N LYS A 640 7.69 -16.06 10.19
CA LYS A 640 8.89 -16.17 11.06
C LYS A 640 8.94 -15.05 12.08
#